data_AF-A0A3M0W058-F1
#
_entry.id   AF-A0A3M0W058-F1
#
_cell.length_a   1.000
_cell.length_b   1.000
_cell.length_c   1.000
_cell.angle_alpha   90.00
_cell.angle_beta   90.00
_cell.angle_gamma   90.00
#
_symmetry.space_group_name_H-M   'P 1'
#
loop_
_entity.id
_entity.type
_entity.pdbx_description
1 polymer ?
#
loop_
_entity_poly.entity_id
_entity_poly.type
_entity_poly.pdbx_seq_one_letter_code
_entity_poly.pdbx_strand_id
1 'polypeptide(L)'
;MATTTTKTGQPLDRASLDSLLRRRLFYTPSFDIYGGERGLYDYGPPGCALQANVVDLWRKHFVLEEDMLELDCTMLTPEAVLKTSGHVDKFADWMCKDPKSGEIFRADHLVEGVLEARLKADKEARGQIAHVDEAKDAKKKKKVKDAKVEKLDDAVVQEYEETLAKIDNYGGDELGQLITKFGIKGPTTGAELDPPKAFNLMFRTQIGPSADQPNGYLRPETAQGQFLNFHKLLEFNQQAMPFASASIGKSFRNEISPRSGLLRVREFLMAEIEHFVDPEGGKTHPRFDEVKDVSLALLNRETQLSGHTDVEQVTVGHAVATKLIDNETLGYFLVRIQDFLLKLGVDKSKLRFRQHMANEMAHYAADCWDAELLTSYGWIECVGCADRSAYDLTVHKNKTGAPLLVRETRAQPLVVEEFQVDLDKKKLGPKFRKDAKAVEAAVEALSQEVREKLAIDLDKTGKITIDTPGIGSGKTDLDKDLIQIEKRKRTEHIREYTPNVIEPSFGIGRILYTLMEHVYWTREGDDARGVLSFPPPVAPTKVLIVPLSNHADFKPFISKLTTKLRRLGISNKTDDSSASIGKRYARNDELGTPLGITIDFQTVKDNSITLRDRDSTKQVRASEDEIVAAIKALVDGEETWTDVQARLPAFEGQDLDKESATTNTTSIMPPRAPSASHPDPTRPSLSPSLGLEARAPVRRNLFSAHLSRRSGSSTTQTPPLDVSTSHSASNGANHAQHPSLFSPPQPSITPASPFASRPPQLHPSFSAAQGNLVSDPFAAAAPAATRPPASTLAYPTTAAPTDRDEEVLEAQRQDARINAMMTRYRSRQYAKRAAHPTAGRSRRHQRAQGQQDGDEELAEEEELMNQLRSALRKEVYRAEEECWMFGEVERGRMRGGRIDQDSGGMVMGGSAAVGIAYE
;
A
#
# COMPACT_ATOMS: atom_id res chain seq x y z
N MET A 1 -9.83 5.51 26.72
CA MET A 1 -8.95 5.51 25.52
C MET A 1 -8.80 6.94 25.04
N ALA A 2 -7.74 7.25 24.29
CA ALA A 2 -7.70 8.49 23.51
C ALA A 2 -8.83 8.47 22.46
N THR A 3 -9.74 9.44 22.54
CA THR A 3 -10.73 9.67 21.48
C THR A 3 -9.98 10.23 20.28
N THR A 4 -9.94 9.49 19.16
CA THR A 4 -9.23 9.98 17.96
C THR A 4 -9.81 11.33 17.52
N THR A 5 -8.92 12.24 17.14
CA THR A 5 -9.25 13.63 16.81
C THR A 5 -9.03 13.92 15.33
N THR A 6 -9.84 14.83 14.81
CA THR A 6 -9.57 15.52 13.55
C THR A 6 -8.19 16.21 13.59
N LYS A 7 -7.70 16.64 12.42
CA LYS A 7 -6.49 17.46 12.31
C LYS A 7 -6.52 18.75 13.16
N THR A 8 -7.72 19.24 13.47
CA THR A 8 -7.97 20.45 14.29
C THR A 8 -8.25 20.14 15.76
N GLY A 9 -8.11 18.89 16.21
CA GLY A 9 -8.28 18.50 17.62
C GLY A 9 -9.73 18.26 18.06
N GLN A 10 -10.71 18.36 17.17
CA GLN A 10 -12.11 18.04 17.46
C GLN A 10 -12.32 16.52 17.52
N PRO A 11 -13.34 16.00 18.22
CA PRO A 11 -13.68 14.58 18.17
C PRO A 11 -14.01 14.12 16.74
N LEU A 12 -13.42 13.02 16.29
CA LEU A 12 -13.65 12.50 14.94
C LEU A 12 -14.98 11.71 14.85
N ASP A 13 -15.92 12.18 14.01
CA ASP A 13 -16.95 11.30 13.47
C ASP A 13 -16.47 10.54 12.23
N ARG A 14 -16.12 9.27 12.43
CA ARG A 14 -15.81 8.32 11.34
C ARG A 14 -17.00 8.13 10.38
N ALA A 15 -18.26 8.23 10.82
CA ALA A 15 -19.39 7.99 9.92
C ALA A 15 -19.48 9.08 8.83
N SER A 16 -19.26 10.33 9.20
CA SER A 16 -19.12 11.46 8.26
C SER A 16 -17.90 11.31 7.35
N LEU A 17 -16.76 10.84 7.88
CA LEU A 17 -15.56 10.55 7.07
C LEU A 17 -15.79 9.42 6.06
N ASP A 18 -16.24 8.24 6.50
CA ASP A 18 -16.56 7.09 5.63
C ASP A 18 -17.58 7.49 4.54
N SER A 19 -18.59 8.31 4.91
CA SER A 19 -19.58 8.87 4.00
C SER A 19 -18.95 9.82 2.98
N LEU A 20 -18.07 10.73 3.39
CA LEU A 20 -17.33 11.63 2.49
C LEU A 20 -16.46 10.84 1.51
N LEU A 21 -15.64 9.90 2.00
CA LEU A 21 -14.70 9.14 1.18
C LEU A 21 -15.42 8.32 0.10
N ARG A 22 -16.56 7.72 0.42
CA ARG A 22 -17.43 7.02 -0.55
C ARG A 22 -18.12 8.00 -1.52
N ARG A 23 -18.74 9.07 -1.01
CA ARG A 23 -19.41 10.13 -1.80
C ARG A 23 -18.47 10.95 -2.70
N ARG A 24 -17.18 10.91 -2.43
CA ARG A 24 -16.10 11.50 -3.25
C ARG A 24 -15.32 10.46 -4.06
N LEU A 25 -15.68 9.19 -3.92
CA LEU A 25 -15.12 8.04 -4.62
C LEU A 25 -13.59 7.93 -4.46
N PHE A 26 -13.10 8.04 -3.22
CA PHE A 26 -11.74 7.61 -2.88
C PHE A 26 -11.63 6.08 -2.99
N TYR A 27 -12.58 5.37 -2.38
CA TYR A 27 -12.76 3.93 -2.56
C TYR A 27 -14.24 3.53 -2.44
N THR A 28 -14.57 2.36 -2.98
CA THR A 28 -15.89 1.71 -2.90
C THR A 28 -15.70 0.19 -2.76
N PRO A 29 -16.65 -0.59 -2.21
CA PRO A 29 -16.53 -2.06 -2.22
C PRO A 29 -16.42 -2.57 -3.64
N SER A 30 -15.53 -3.53 -3.90
CA SER A 30 -15.46 -4.16 -5.22
C SER A 30 -16.75 -4.93 -5.50
N PHE A 31 -17.24 -4.85 -6.74
CA PHE A 31 -18.46 -5.51 -7.20
C PHE A 31 -19.75 -5.06 -6.48
N ASP A 32 -19.81 -3.83 -5.97
CA ASP A 32 -20.94 -3.27 -5.17
C ASP A 32 -22.33 -3.54 -5.80
N ILE A 33 -22.48 -3.39 -7.13
CA ILE A 33 -23.75 -3.64 -7.85
C ILE A 33 -24.16 -5.12 -7.96
N TYR A 34 -23.27 -6.05 -7.62
CA TYR A 34 -23.54 -7.49 -7.48
C TYR A 34 -23.73 -7.90 -6.00
N GLY A 35 -23.76 -6.93 -5.07
CA GLY A 35 -23.85 -7.14 -3.62
C GLY A 35 -22.52 -6.92 -2.87
N GLY A 36 -21.41 -6.86 -3.60
CA GLY A 36 -20.06 -6.63 -3.09
C GLY A 36 -19.42 -7.83 -2.36
N GLU A 37 -18.09 -7.97 -2.48
CA GLU A 37 -17.33 -8.97 -1.71
C GLU A 37 -16.59 -8.32 -0.53
N ARG A 38 -16.54 -9.01 0.62
CA ARG A 38 -15.95 -8.46 1.84
C ARG A 38 -14.43 -8.52 1.76
N GLY A 39 -13.79 -7.39 2.07
CA GLY A 39 -12.34 -7.25 2.03
C GLY A 39 -11.76 -6.95 0.65
N LEU A 40 -12.59 -6.69 -0.37
CA LEU A 40 -12.16 -6.19 -1.67
C LEU A 40 -12.71 -4.77 -1.88
N TYR A 41 -11.85 -3.86 -2.36
CA TYR A 41 -12.17 -2.45 -2.55
C TYR A 41 -11.57 -1.89 -3.84
N ASP A 42 -12.40 -1.23 -4.64
CA ASP A 42 -11.99 -0.50 -5.83
C ASP A 42 -11.64 0.94 -5.43
N TYR A 43 -10.45 1.41 -5.80
CA TYR A 43 -10.07 2.82 -5.66
C TYR A 43 -10.65 3.63 -6.82
N GLY A 44 -11.27 4.77 -6.51
CA GLY A 44 -11.75 5.70 -7.53
C GLY A 44 -10.71 6.79 -7.86
N PRO A 45 -11.04 7.75 -8.74
CA PRO A 45 -10.05 8.69 -9.29
C PRO A 45 -9.17 9.43 -8.26
N PRO A 46 -9.69 10.01 -7.15
CA PRO A 46 -8.84 10.62 -6.13
C PRO A 46 -8.07 9.58 -5.28
N GLY A 47 -8.60 8.37 -5.09
CA GLY A 47 -7.91 7.30 -4.37
C GLY A 47 -6.73 6.74 -5.16
N CYS A 48 -6.91 6.45 -6.46
CA CYS A 48 -5.84 6.03 -7.36
C CYS A 48 -4.74 7.09 -7.46
N ALA A 49 -5.10 8.37 -7.57
CA ALA A 49 -4.13 9.46 -7.60
C ALA A 49 -3.39 9.64 -6.25
N LEU A 50 -4.08 9.47 -5.12
CA LEU A 50 -3.43 9.46 -3.79
C LEU A 50 -2.43 8.30 -3.69
N GLN A 51 -2.86 7.06 -3.97
CA GLN A 51 -2.01 5.88 -3.95
C GLN A 51 -0.78 6.03 -4.87
N ALA A 52 -0.97 6.54 -6.08
CA ALA A 52 0.13 6.79 -7.02
C ALA A 52 1.15 7.80 -6.47
N ASN A 53 0.69 8.92 -5.89
CA ASN A 53 1.60 9.92 -5.31
C ASN A 53 2.29 9.40 -4.03
N VAL A 54 1.62 8.59 -3.21
CA VAL A 54 2.21 7.95 -2.01
C VAL A 54 3.32 6.98 -2.41
N VAL A 55 3.11 6.18 -3.46
CA VAL A 55 4.10 5.24 -4.01
C VAL A 55 5.26 5.96 -4.70
N ASP A 56 5.00 7.04 -5.45
CA ASP A 56 6.04 7.90 -6.04
C ASP A 56 6.92 8.56 -4.96
N LEU A 57 6.32 9.08 -3.88
CA LEU A 57 7.07 9.60 -2.75
C LEU A 57 7.84 8.49 -2.01
N TRP A 58 7.29 7.28 -1.88
CA TRP A 58 8.00 6.15 -1.27
C TRP A 58 9.24 5.76 -2.08
N ARG A 59 9.13 5.67 -3.42
CA ARG A 59 10.29 5.47 -4.29
C ARG A 59 11.34 6.56 -4.13
N LYS A 60 10.92 7.84 -4.08
CA LYS A 60 11.84 8.97 -3.84
C LYS A 60 12.47 8.95 -2.44
N HIS A 61 11.78 8.43 -1.44
CA HIS A 61 12.22 8.41 -0.05
C HIS A 61 13.18 7.26 0.28
N PHE A 62 12.97 6.08 -0.33
CA PHE A 62 13.74 4.86 -0.04
C PHE A 62 14.57 4.44 -1.25
N VAL A 63 13.93 4.13 -2.39
CA VAL A 63 14.61 3.56 -3.57
C VAL A 63 15.67 4.50 -4.15
N LEU A 64 15.33 5.77 -4.33
CA LEU A 64 16.23 6.78 -4.93
C LEU A 64 17.25 7.36 -3.94
N GLU A 65 16.94 7.36 -2.65
CA GLU A 65 17.80 7.96 -1.63
C GLU A 65 18.89 6.98 -1.14
N GLU A 66 18.57 5.69 -1.08
CA GLU A 66 19.49 4.63 -0.60
C GLU A 66 19.95 3.70 -1.74
N ASP A 67 19.88 4.17 -3.00
CA ASP A 67 20.25 3.45 -4.24
C ASP A 67 19.73 1.99 -4.34
N MET A 68 18.47 1.76 -3.92
CA MET A 68 17.91 0.41 -3.81
C MET A 68 17.57 -0.23 -5.16
N LEU A 69 17.74 -1.55 -5.23
CA LEU A 69 17.45 -2.35 -6.41
C LEU A 69 15.96 -2.74 -6.47
N GLU A 70 15.12 -1.91 -7.11
CA GLU A 70 13.68 -2.19 -7.26
C GLU A 70 13.42 -3.36 -8.25
N LEU A 71 12.60 -4.32 -7.83
CA LEU A 71 12.13 -5.47 -8.61
C LEU A 71 10.59 -5.51 -8.69
N ASP A 72 10.07 -5.86 -9.86
CA ASP A 72 8.71 -6.37 -10.02
C ASP A 72 8.75 -7.90 -10.19
N CYS A 73 8.07 -8.62 -9.31
CA CYS A 73 8.03 -10.08 -9.27
C CYS A 73 6.58 -10.58 -9.47
N THR A 74 6.42 -11.82 -9.92
CA THR A 74 5.08 -12.39 -10.15
C THR A 74 4.25 -12.52 -8.88
N MET A 75 2.93 -12.34 -9.00
CA MET A 75 1.98 -12.58 -7.90
C MET A 75 1.67 -14.08 -7.73
N LEU A 76 1.67 -14.83 -8.84
CA LEU A 76 1.58 -16.28 -8.85
C LEU A 76 2.89 -16.88 -8.35
N THR A 77 2.80 -17.79 -7.39
CA THR A 77 3.92 -18.45 -6.72
C THR A 77 3.67 -19.95 -6.60
N PRO A 78 4.58 -20.84 -7.06
CA PRO A 78 4.42 -22.29 -6.90
C PRO A 78 4.43 -22.72 -5.43
N GLU A 79 3.60 -23.71 -5.08
CA GLU A 79 3.49 -24.28 -3.72
C GLU A 79 4.85 -24.61 -3.10
N ALA A 80 5.79 -25.16 -3.88
CA ALA A 80 7.12 -25.53 -3.41
C ALA A 80 7.93 -24.36 -2.79
N VAL A 81 7.71 -23.12 -3.24
CA VAL A 81 8.36 -21.92 -2.67
C VAL A 81 7.79 -21.61 -1.29
N LEU A 82 6.46 -21.49 -1.21
CA LEU A 82 5.75 -21.13 0.03
C LEU A 82 5.76 -22.28 1.06
N LYS A 83 5.94 -23.53 0.63
CA LYS A 83 6.23 -24.67 1.49
C LYS A 83 7.66 -24.62 2.06
N THR A 84 8.60 -24.00 1.34
CA THR A 84 10.00 -23.87 1.78
C THR A 84 10.19 -22.71 2.76
N SER A 85 9.51 -21.58 2.56
CA SER A 85 9.46 -20.49 3.55
C SER A 85 8.46 -20.73 4.70
N GLY A 86 7.92 -21.95 4.82
CA GLY A 86 7.01 -22.36 5.91
C GLY A 86 5.58 -21.82 5.83
N HIS A 87 5.27 -20.92 4.90
CA HIS A 87 3.93 -20.34 4.71
C HIS A 87 2.83 -21.39 4.51
N VAL A 88 3.06 -22.47 3.76
CA VAL A 88 2.03 -23.52 3.57
C VAL A 88 1.64 -24.19 4.89
N ASP A 89 2.57 -24.29 5.86
CA ASP A 89 2.36 -24.96 7.14
C ASP A 89 1.95 -24.02 8.28
N LYS A 90 2.39 -22.75 8.23
CA LYS A 90 2.22 -21.77 9.33
C LYS A 90 1.24 -20.65 9.01
N PHE A 91 0.95 -20.37 7.74
CA PHE A 91 0.08 -19.25 7.33
C PHE A 91 -1.40 -19.65 7.35
N ALA A 92 -1.87 -20.10 8.52
CA ALA A 92 -3.22 -20.59 8.74
C ALA A 92 -3.78 -20.08 10.08
N ASP A 93 -5.04 -19.63 10.04
CA ASP A 93 -5.79 -19.17 11.20
C ASP A 93 -6.66 -20.29 11.78
N TRP A 94 -6.93 -20.23 13.08
CA TRP A 94 -7.90 -21.10 13.73
C TRP A 94 -9.31 -20.54 13.55
N MET A 95 -10.17 -21.21 12.79
CA MET A 95 -11.57 -20.81 12.61
C MET A 95 -12.55 -21.75 13.33
N CYS A 96 -13.54 -21.18 14.01
CA CYS A 96 -14.71 -21.90 14.52
C CYS A 96 -15.97 -21.47 13.76
N LYS A 97 -17.02 -22.31 13.77
CA LYS A 97 -18.24 -22.11 12.98
C LYS A 97 -19.48 -22.22 13.87
N ASP A 98 -20.45 -21.33 13.67
CA ASP A 98 -21.80 -21.47 14.21
C ASP A 98 -22.58 -22.46 13.30
N PRO A 99 -22.98 -23.65 13.80
CA PRO A 99 -23.64 -24.66 12.97
C PRO A 99 -25.09 -24.30 12.60
N LYS A 100 -25.68 -23.26 13.22
CA LYS A 100 -27.06 -22.81 12.93
C LYS A 100 -27.11 -21.65 11.94
N SER A 101 -26.21 -20.66 12.05
CA SER A 101 -26.14 -19.55 11.07
C SER A 101 -25.21 -19.85 9.89
N GLY A 102 -24.28 -20.80 10.05
CA GLY A 102 -23.21 -21.06 9.10
C GLY A 102 -22.07 -20.04 9.16
N GLU A 103 -22.14 -19.03 10.04
CA GLU A 103 -21.11 -18.00 10.18
C GLU A 103 -19.79 -18.57 10.72
N ILE A 104 -18.69 -18.04 10.22
CA ILE A 104 -17.32 -18.44 10.56
C ILE A 104 -16.62 -17.28 11.28
N PHE A 105 -15.90 -17.61 12.35
CA PHE A 105 -15.19 -16.67 13.22
C PHE A 105 -13.73 -17.14 13.40
N ARG A 106 -12.76 -16.20 13.39
CA ARG A 106 -11.40 -16.47 13.91
C ARG A 106 -11.54 -16.71 15.42
N ALA A 107 -11.03 -17.83 15.92
CA ALA A 107 -11.37 -18.37 17.24
C ALA A 107 -10.79 -17.54 18.40
N ASP A 108 -9.54 -17.13 18.24
CA ASP A 108 -8.82 -16.11 19.01
C ASP A 108 -9.62 -14.81 19.20
N HIS A 109 -10.04 -14.13 18.12
CA HIS A 109 -10.82 -12.89 18.17
C HIS A 109 -12.20 -13.08 18.80
N LEU A 110 -12.76 -14.29 18.73
CA LEU A 110 -14.02 -14.62 19.37
C LEU A 110 -13.85 -14.83 20.88
N VAL A 111 -12.74 -15.43 21.32
CA VAL A 111 -12.36 -15.48 22.73
C VAL A 111 -12.09 -14.07 23.25
N GLU A 112 -11.17 -13.34 22.60
CA GLU A 112 -10.79 -11.96 22.89
C GLU A 112 -12.02 -11.06 23.08
N GLY A 113 -12.86 -10.92 22.04
CA GLY A 113 -14.00 -10.01 22.04
C GLY A 113 -15.10 -10.36 23.05
N VAL A 114 -15.16 -11.61 23.53
CA VAL A 114 -16.09 -12.04 24.59
C VAL A 114 -15.49 -11.80 25.98
N LEU A 115 -14.20 -12.07 26.19
CA LEU A 115 -13.53 -11.78 27.46
C LEU A 115 -13.46 -10.26 27.73
N GLU A 116 -13.11 -9.46 26.72
CA GLU A 116 -13.21 -7.99 26.78
C GLU A 116 -14.62 -7.52 27.20
N ALA A 117 -15.67 -8.10 26.61
CA ALA A 117 -17.05 -7.68 26.88
C ALA A 117 -17.47 -7.99 28.32
N ARG A 118 -17.00 -9.12 28.87
CA ARG A 118 -17.23 -9.50 30.28
C ARG A 118 -16.43 -8.64 31.25
N LEU A 119 -15.16 -8.36 30.96
CA LEU A 119 -14.32 -7.45 31.75
C LEU A 119 -14.88 -6.02 31.78
N LYS A 120 -15.47 -5.55 30.66
CA LYS A 120 -16.21 -4.29 30.64
C LYS A 120 -17.43 -4.34 31.57
N ALA A 121 -18.27 -5.37 31.45
CA ALA A 121 -19.50 -5.51 32.24
C ALA A 121 -19.22 -5.64 33.75
N ASP A 122 -18.11 -6.27 34.14
CA ASP A 122 -17.64 -6.31 35.54
C ASP A 122 -17.23 -4.92 36.05
N LYS A 123 -16.46 -4.16 35.27
CA LYS A 123 -16.02 -2.80 35.66
C LYS A 123 -17.23 -1.87 35.82
N GLU A 124 -18.23 -1.99 34.95
CA GLU A 124 -19.55 -1.34 35.13
C GLU A 124 -20.28 -1.82 36.39
N ALA A 125 -20.37 -3.13 36.64
CA ALA A 125 -21.04 -3.71 37.82
C ALA A 125 -20.37 -3.34 39.16
N ARG A 126 -19.05 -3.06 39.15
CA ARG A 126 -18.27 -2.60 40.30
C ARG A 126 -18.45 -1.10 40.61
N GLY A 127 -19.25 -0.38 39.82
CA GLY A 127 -19.36 1.07 39.93
C GLY A 127 -18.10 1.82 39.48
N GLN A 128 -17.15 1.13 38.84
CA GLN A 128 -15.98 1.75 38.23
C GLN A 128 -16.42 2.33 36.89
N ILE A 129 -16.99 3.54 36.93
CA ILE A 129 -17.36 4.29 35.72
C ILE A 129 -16.09 4.70 34.99
N ALA A 130 -15.59 3.80 34.16
CA ALA A 130 -14.81 4.18 33.00
C ALA A 130 -15.70 5.08 32.12
N HIS A 131 -15.15 6.18 31.62
CA HIS A 131 -15.79 6.91 30.51
C HIS A 131 -15.73 6.01 29.27
N VAL A 132 -16.84 5.37 28.90
CA VAL A 132 -16.94 4.49 27.73
C VAL A 132 -17.84 5.10 26.65
N ASP A 133 -17.41 5.00 25.39
CA ASP A 133 -18.13 5.52 24.24
C ASP A 133 -19.49 4.82 24.02
N GLU A 134 -20.60 5.55 24.09
CA GLU A 134 -21.93 5.07 23.66
C GLU A 134 -21.89 4.53 22.21
N ALA A 135 -21.06 5.15 21.37
CA ALA A 135 -20.81 4.75 19.98
C ALA A 135 -20.06 3.42 19.82
N LYS A 136 -19.30 2.96 20.84
CA LYS A 136 -18.71 1.61 20.85
C LYS A 136 -19.73 0.56 21.25
N ASP A 137 -20.58 0.84 22.24
CA ASP A 137 -21.64 -0.10 22.62
C ASP A 137 -22.62 -0.36 21.47
N ALA A 138 -23.06 0.67 20.75
CA ALA A 138 -23.91 0.52 19.58
C ALA A 138 -23.31 -0.42 18.49
N LYS A 139 -21.99 -0.64 18.47
CA LYS A 139 -21.31 -1.59 17.58
C LYS A 139 -20.89 -2.91 18.24
N LYS A 140 -20.58 -2.98 19.54
CA LYS A 140 -20.34 -4.25 20.25
C LYS A 140 -21.65 -5.03 20.44
N LYS A 141 -22.77 -4.36 20.78
CA LYS A 141 -24.16 -4.88 20.84
C LYS A 141 -24.59 -5.69 19.62
N LYS A 142 -23.97 -5.44 18.46
CA LYS A 142 -24.28 -6.06 17.17
C LYS A 142 -23.30 -7.16 16.74
N LYS A 143 -22.34 -7.53 17.60
CA LYS A 143 -21.25 -8.48 17.32
C LYS A 143 -21.05 -9.54 18.41
N VAL A 144 -21.34 -9.19 19.66
CA VAL A 144 -21.46 -10.08 20.82
C VAL A 144 -22.70 -9.60 21.57
N LYS A 145 -23.58 -10.51 22.03
CA LYS A 145 -24.67 -10.09 22.91
C LYS A 145 -24.08 -9.47 24.17
N ASP A 146 -24.65 -8.35 24.64
CA ASP A 146 -24.17 -7.68 25.84
C ASP A 146 -23.93 -8.68 26.98
N ALA A 147 -22.72 -8.67 27.53
CA ALA A 147 -22.47 -9.41 28.76
C ALA A 147 -23.38 -8.81 29.84
N LYS A 148 -24.12 -9.67 30.54
CA LYS A 148 -24.98 -9.26 31.65
C LYS A 148 -24.10 -8.50 32.67
N VAL A 149 -24.49 -7.27 33.00
CA VAL A 149 -23.80 -6.44 34.01
C VAL A 149 -23.92 -7.13 35.36
N GLU A 150 -22.84 -7.79 35.76
CA GLU A 150 -22.74 -8.69 36.90
C GLU A 150 -21.28 -8.69 37.35
N LYS A 151 -21.04 -8.56 38.66
CA LYS A 151 -19.68 -8.53 39.21
C LYS A 151 -19.06 -9.93 39.10
N LEU A 152 -17.91 -10.02 38.45
CA LEU A 152 -17.07 -11.21 38.41
C LEU A 152 -16.19 -11.28 39.66
N ASP A 153 -15.74 -12.48 40.04
CA ASP A 153 -14.74 -12.63 41.10
C ASP A 153 -13.36 -12.13 40.64
N ASP A 154 -12.55 -11.58 41.56
CA ASP A 154 -11.25 -10.99 41.25
C ASP A 154 -10.30 -11.97 40.55
N ALA A 155 -10.36 -13.26 40.91
CA ALA A 155 -9.60 -14.32 40.24
C ALA A 155 -10.05 -14.60 38.80
N VAL A 156 -11.34 -14.38 38.47
CA VAL A 156 -11.87 -14.52 37.10
C VAL A 156 -11.48 -13.31 36.25
N VAL A 157 -11.47 -12.12 36.85
CA VAL A 157 -10.94 -10.90 36.20
C VAL A 157 -9.46 -11.09 35.84
N GLN A 158 -8.64 -11.55 36.80
CA GLN A 158 -7.22 -11.86 36.55
C GLN A 158 -7.06 -12.96 35.49
N GLU A 159 -7.82 -14.06 35.57
CA GLU A 159 -7.73 -15.15 34.57
C GLU A 159 -8.08 -14.66 33.15
N TYR A 160 -9.04 -13.75 33.01
CA TYR A 160 -9.41 -13.19 31.71
C TYR A 160 -8.32 -12.24 31.19
N GLU A 161 -7.77 -11.36 32.03
CA GLU A 161 -6.69 -10.44 31.64
C GLU A 161 -5.39 -11.22 31.31
N GLU A 162 -5.06 -12.27 32.06
CA GLU A 162 -3.96 -13.18 31.76
C GLU A 162 -4.17 -14.04 30.51
N THR A 163 -5.41 -14.41 30.17
CA THR A 163 -5.71 -15.14 28.93
C THR A 163 -5.58 -14.21 27.72
N LEU A 164 -6.10 -12.98 27.83
CA LEU A 164 -5.98 -11.95 26.78
C LEU A 164 -4.52 -11.63 26.46
N ALA A 165 -3.67 -11.47 27.48
CA ALA A 165 -2.24 -11.23 27.33
C ALA A 165 -1.45 -12.41 26.69
N LYS A 166 -2.10 -13.56 26.46
CA LYS A 166 -1.50 -14.79 25.89
C LYS A 166 -2.25 -15.27 24.64
N ILE A 167 -3.21 -14.51 24.12
CA ILE A 167 -4.24 -15.05 23.20
C ILE A 167 -3.67 -15.61 21.89
N ASP A 168 -2.68 -14.96 21.31
CA ASP A 168 -2.02 -15.37 20.06
C ASP A 168 -1.13 -16.63 20.21
N ASN A 169 -0.87 -17.07 21.44
CA ASN A 169 0.01 -18.22 21.72
C ASN A 169 -0.74 -19.57 21.70
N TYR A 170 -2.07 -19.54 21.77
CA TYR A 170 -2.88 -20.75 21.90
C TYR A 170 -3.11 -21.45 20.55
N GLY A 171 -2.80 -22.74 20.50
CA GLY A 171 -3.15 -23.60 19.37
C GLY A 171 -4.66 -23.83 19.25
N GLY A 172 -5.12 -24.40 18.12
CA GLY A 172 -6.55 -24.62 17.86
C GLY A 172 -7.27 -25.43 18.94
N ASP A 173 -6.61 -26.45 19.48
CA ASP A 173 -7.15 -27.27 20.58
C ASP A 173 -7.24 -26.50 21.90
N GLU A 174 -6.31 -25.58 22.16
CA GLU A 174 -6.30 -24.73 23.35
C GLU A 174 -7.35 -23.61 23.25
N LEU A 175 -7.47 -22.96 22.09
CA LEU A 175 -8.58 -22.05 21.78
C LEU A 175 -9.93 -22.76 21.91
N GLY A 176 -10.04 -24.02 21.48
CA GLY A 176 -11.22 -24.86 21.69
C GLY A 176 -11.52 -25.13 23.16
N GLN A 177 -10.48 -25.38 23.96
CA GLN A 177 -10.60 -25.49 25.42
C GLN A 177 -11.04 -24.18 26.07
N LEU A 178 -10.50 -23.02 25.66
CA LEU A 178 -10.90 -21.70 26.18
C LEU A 178 -12.36 -21.37 25.81
N ILE A 179 -12.77 -21.63 24.56
CA ILE A 179 -14.16 -21.48 24.11
C ILE A 179 -15.10 -22.32 25.00
N THR A 180 -14.72 -23.57 25.30
CA THR A 180 -15.51 -24.48 26.13
C THR A 180 -15.52 -24.04 27.60
N LYS A 181 -14.34 -23.80 28.20
CA LYS A 181 -14.11 -23.39 29.59
C LYS A 181 -14.90 -22.14 29.95
N PHE A 182 -14.89 -21.15 29.07
CA PHE A 182 -15.57 -19.88 29.29
C PHE A 182 -17.01 -19.86 28.77
N GLY A 183 -17.55 -20.97 28.25
CA GLY A 183 -18.92 -21.06 27.77
C GLY A 183 -19.22 -20.10 26.61
N ILE A 184 -18.28 -19.95 25.69
CA ILE A 184 -18.37 -19.05 24.54
C ILE A 184 -19.22 -19.70 23.45
N LYS A 185 -20.16 -18.94 22.90
CA LYS A 185 -21.20 -19.43 21.98
C LYS A 185 -21.36 -18.49 20.78
N GLY A 186 -21.89 -19.01 19.68
CA GLY A 186 -22.13 -18.28 18.44
C GLY A 186 -22.88 -16.97 18.70
N PRO A 187 -22.28 -15.79 18.44
CA PRO A 187 -22.84 -14.51 18.89
C PRO A 187 -24.26 -14.23 18.38
N THR A 188 -24.55 -14.65 17.16
CA THR A 188 -25.83 -14.45 16.48
C THR A 188 -26.92 -15.38 17.03
N THR A 189 -26.63 -16.69 17.13
CA THR A 189 -27.67 -17.71 17.42
C THR A 189 -27.69 -18.21 18.86
N GLY A 190 -26.59 -18.03 19.61
CA GLY A 190 -26.38 -18.65 20.91
C GLY A 190 -26.08 -20.17 20.86
N ALA A 191 -25.78 -20.73 19.68
CA ALA A 191 -25.36 -22.13 19.53
C ALA A 191 -23.96 -22.38 20.12
N GLU A 192 -23.69 -23.63 20.49
CA GLU A 192 -22.31 -24.11 20.61
C GLU A 192 -21.64 -24.14 19.23
N LEU A 193 -20.31 -23.95 19.23
CA LEU A 193 -19.50 -23.76 18.03
C LEU A 193 -18.80 -25.06 17.65
N ASP A 194 -18.56 -25.26 16.36
CA ASP A 194 -17.61 -26.27 15.88
C ASP A 194 -16.22 -26.00 16.50
N PRO A 195 -15.48 -27.03 16.95
CA PRO A 195 -14.10 -26.88 17.41
C PRO A 195 -13.20 -26.18 16.38
N PRO A 196 -12.22 -25.35 16.80
CA PRO A 196 -11.38 -24.61 15.88
C PRO A 196 -10.62 -25.50 14.91
N LYS A 197 -10.59 -25.11 13.63
CA LYS A 197 -9.91 -25.82 12.54
C LYS A 197 -8.96 -24.86 11.83
N ALA A 198 -7.79 -25.35 11.43
CA ALA A 198 -6.84 -24.56 10.66
C ALA A 198 -7.43 -24.20 9.28
N PHE A 199 -7.34 -22.92 8.91
CA PHE A 199 -7.76 -22.37 7.64
C PHE A 199 -6.61 -21.60 7.00
N ASN A 200 -6.08 -22.12 5.89
CA ASN A 200 -4.93 -21.52 5.22
C ASN A 200 -5.31 -20.17 4.60
N LEU A 201 -4.56 -19.12 4.94
CA LEU A 201 -4.81 -17.74 4.54
C LEU A 201 -4.24 -17.38 3.15
N MET A 202 -3.76 -18.34 2.36
CA MET A 202 -3.30 -18.09 0.98
C MET A 202 -4.35 -18.50 -0.04
N PHE A 203 -4.57 -17.67 -1.07
CA PHE A 203 -5.43 -18.02 -2.19
C PHE A 203 -4.74 -19.07 -3.08
N ARG A 204 -5.16 -20.33 -2.97
CA ARG A 204 -4.69 -21.44 -3.82
C ARG A 204 -5.27 -21.34 -5.24
N THR A 205 -4.48 -21.74 -6.22
CA THR A 205 -4.84 -21.85 -7.64
C THR A 205 -4.06 -23.01 -8.29
N GLN A 206 -4.27 -23.26 -9.59
CA GLN A 206 -3.55 -24.26 -10.38
C GLN A 206 -2.71 -23.57 -11.46
N ILE A 207 -1.43 -23.94 -11.61
CA ILE A 207 -0.53 -23.30 -12.58
C ILE A 207 -0.58 -24.10 -13.90
N GLY A 208 -1.56 -23.77 -14.73
CA GLY A 208 -1.79 -24.41 -16.04
C GLY A 208 -2.96 -25.40 -16.04
N PRO A 209 -3.29 -25.99 -17.20
CA PRO A 209 -4.52 -26.77 -17.40
C PRO A 209 -4.44 -28.24 -16.95
N SER A 210 -3.26 -28.79 -16.69
CA SER A 210 -3.06 -30.24 -16.49
C SER A 210 -3.00 -30.62 -15.01
N ALA A 211 -3.60 -31.75 -14.65
CA ALA A 211 -3.74 -32.19 -13.25
C ALA A 211 -2.44 -32.70 -12.59
N ASP A 212 -1.37 -32.85 -13.36
CA ASP A 212 -0.01 -33.15 -12.91
C ASP A 212 0.83 -31.89 -12.61
N GLN A 213 0.33 -30.70 -12.95
CA GLN A 213 1.02 -29.44 -12.70
C GLN A 213 0.93 -29.02 -11.22
N PRO A 214 1.97 -28.37 -10.66
CA PRO A 214 1.98 -27.99 -9.25
C PRO A 214 0.89 -26.97 -8.93
N ASN A 215 0.38 -27.04 -7.69
CA ASN A 215 -0.48 -25.99 -7.16
C ASN A 215 0.29 -24.66 -7.14
N GLY A 216 -0.44 -23.58 -7.42
CA GLY A 216 0.03 -22.22 -7.17
C GLY A 216 -0.70 -21.62 -5.98
N TYR A 217 -0.17 -20.51 -5.51
CA TYR A 217 -0.88 -19.56 -4.68
C TYR A 217 -0.68 -18.15 -5.23
N LEU A 218 -1.57 -17.24 -4.88
CA LEU A 218 -1.26 -15.81 -4.87
C LEU A 218 -0.42 -15.51 -3.62
N ARG A 219 0.66 -14.75 -3.78
CA ARG A 219 1.64 -14.50 -2.72
C ARG A 219 1.05 -13.71 -1.51
N PRO A 220 1.39 -14.08 -0.26
CA PRO A 220 0.94 -13.38 0.95
C PRO A 220 1.80 -12.17 1.36
N GLU A 221 3.01 -12.09 0.79
CA GLU A 221 4.05 -11.05 0.92
C GLU A 221 4.77 -10.95 -0.45
N THR A 222 5.57 -9.91 -0.68
CA THR A 222 6.39 -9.76 -1.90
C THR A 222 7.85 -10.19 -1.70
N ALA A 223 8.35 -10.14 -0.45
CA ALA A 223 9.71 -10.51 -0.02
C ALA A 223 10.30 -11.78 -0.67
N GLN A 224 9.51 -12.86 -0.78
CA GLN A 224 9.94 -14.12 -1.42
C GLN A 224 10.46 -13.95 -2.86
N GLY A 225 9.94 -12.97 -3.62
CA GLY A 225 10.44 -12.66 -4.97
C GLY A 225 11.84 -12.03 -4.95
N GLN A 226 12.16 -11.28 -3.89
CA GLN A 226 13.45 -10.65 -3.66
C GLN A 226 14.50 -11.71 -3.28
N PHE A 227 14.20 -12.55 -2.28
CA PHE A 227 15.09 -13.64 -1.83
C PHE A 227 15.47 -14.62 -2.95
N LEU A 228 14.50 -15.00 -3.80
CA LEU A 228 14.75 -15.90 -4.94
C LEU A 228 15.59 -15.26 -6.06
N ASN A 229 15.76 -13.94 -6.08
CA ASN A 229 16.64 -13.23 -7.01
C ASN A 229 17.93 -12.70 -6.34
N PHE A 230 18.17 -12.97 -5.05
CA PHE A 230 19.33 -12.48 -4.28
C PHE A 230 20.68 -12.61 -5.02
N HIS A 231 20.96 -13.75 -5.65
CA HIS A 231 22.18 -13.93 -6.46
C HIS A 231 22.35 -12.85 -7.52
N LYS A 232 21.28 -12.56 -8.29
CA LYS A 232 21.31 -11.58 -9.38
C LYS A 232 21.37 -10.15 -8.86
N LEU A 233 20.77 -9.88 -7.71
CA LEU A 233 20.85 -8.60 -7.03
C LEU A 233 22.28 -8.32 -6.55
N LEU A 234 22.91 -9.29 -5.89
CA LEU A 234 24.31 -9.23 -5.48
C LEU A 234 25.26 -9.13 -6.70
N GLU A 235 24.98 -9.84 -7.80
CA GLU A 235 25.71 -9.73 -9.06
C GLU A 235 25.58 -8.34 -9.70
N PHE A 236 24.37 -7.78 -9.75
CA PHE A 236 24.11 -6.43 -10.22
C PHE A 236 24.80 -5.38 -9.34
N ASN A 237 24.82 -5.58 -8.02
CA ASN A 237 25.58 -4.77 -7.07
C ASN A 237 27.09 -5.10 -7.03
N GLN A 238 27.64 -5.75 -8.06
CA GLN A 238 29.08 -6.01 -8.23
C GLN A 238 29.72 -6.79 -7.04
N GLN A 239 28.93 -7.65 -6.38
CA GLN A 239 29.27 -8.37 -5.15
C GLN A 239 29.49 -7.50 -3.90
N ALA A 240 29.16 -6.20 -3.95
CA ALA A 240 29.28 -5.30 -2.81
C ALA A 240 28.17 -5.49 -1.78
N MET A 241 28.51 -5.25 -0.50
CA MET A 241 27.64 -5.36 0.68
C MET A 241 27.91 -4.17 1.62
N PRO A 242 26.91 -3.71 2.41
CA PRO A 242 25.50 -4.09 2.35
C PRO A 242 24.82 -3.58 1.07
N PHE A 243 23.62 -4.08 0.77
CA PHE A 243 22.77 -3.53 -0.29
C PHE A 243 21.29 -3.76 0.03
N ALA A 244 20.40 -2.98 -0.58
CA ALA A 244 18.96 -3.19 -0.48
C ALA A 244 18.33 -3.52 -1.83
N SER A 245 17.33 -4.42 -1.82
CA SER A 245 16.33 -4.49 -2.88
C SER A 245 14.99 -3.97 -2.39
N ALA A 246 14.14 -3.55 -3.32
CA ALA A 246 12.78 -3.11 -3.03
C ALA A 246 11.78 -3.80 -3.96
N SER A 247 10.54 -3.98 -3.51
CA SER A 247 9.45 -4.50 -4.34
C SER A 247 8.14 -3.80 -3.99
N ILE A 248 7.39 -3.35 -5.00
CA ILE A 248 6.11 -2.67 -4.83
C ILE A 248 5.04 -3.39 -5.66
N GLY A 249 4.08 -4.03 -5.00
CA GLY A 249 3.09 -4.83 -5.72
C GLY A 249 1.96 -5.35 -4.84
N LYS A 250 1.01 -6.08 -5.45
CA LYS A 250 -0.10 -6.68 -4.71
C LYS A 250 0.34 -7.93 -3.95
N SER A 251 -0.26 -8.10 -2.78
CA SER A 251 -0.19 -9.29 -1.92
C SER A 251 -1.60 -9.67 -1.48
N PHE A 252 -1.82 -10.95 -1.22
CA PHE A 252 -3.14 -11.57 -1.12
C PHE A 252 -3.23 -12.44 0.13
N ARG A 253 -4.18 -12.13 1.01
CA ARG A 253 -4.43 -12.87 2.26
C ARG A 253 -5.91 -13.22 2.34
N ASN A 254 -6.26 -14.50 2.26
CA ASN A 254 -7.64 -15.00 2.26
C ASN A 254 -8.27 -14.90 3.65
N GLU A 255 -8.51 -13.67 4.09
CA GLU A 255 -9.04 -13.33 5.40
C GLU A 255 -10.41 -14.00 5.66
N ILE A 256 -10.55 -14.61 6.85
CA ILE A 256 -11.76 -15.33 7.28
C ILE A 256 -12.93 -14.36 7.43
N SER A 257 -12.71 -13.22 8.08
CA SER A 257 -13.78 -12.24 8.33
C SER A 257 -13.28 -10.80 8.19
N PRO A 258 -12.99 -10.34 6.95
CA PRO A 258 -12.45 -9.00 6.73
C PRO A 258 -13.46 -7.94 7.17
N ARG A 259 -13.00 -7.08 8.08
CA ARG A 259 -13.76 -6.08 8.85
C ARG A 259 -12.89 -4.83 8.96
N SER A 260 -13.49 -3.67 9.23
CA SER A 260 -12.78 -2.39 9.40
C SER A 260 -12.22 -1.76 8.10
N GLY A 261 -12.91 -1.94 6.97
CA GLY A 261 -12.62 -1.20 5.74
C GLY A 261 -11.28 -1.60 5.11
N LEU A 262 -10.48 -0.61 4.70
CA LEU A 262 -9.16 -0.83 4.09
C LEU A 262 -8.12 -1.42 5.06
N LEU A 263 -8.40 -1.47 6.37
CA LEU A 263 -7.43 -1.91 7.38
C LEU A 263 -7.16 -3.42 7.38
N ARG A 264 -8.14 -4.24 6.97
CA ARG A 264 -8.04 -5.70 6.91
C ARG A 264 -8.79 -6.23 5.68
N VAL A 265 -8.03 -6.38 4.60
CA VAL A 265 -8.49 -6.64 3.22
C VAL A 265 -7.81 -7.88 2.64
N ARG A 266 -8.41 -8.45 1.59
CA ARG A 266 -7.96 -9.69 0.95
C ARG A 266 -6.93 -9.51 -0.15
N GLU A 267 -6.95 -8.34 -0.79
CA GLU A 267 -5.94 -7.87 -1.73
C GLU A 267 -5.50 -6.46 -1.31
N PHE A 268 -4.20 -6.22 -1.22
CA PHE A 268 -3.65 -4.91 -0.90
C PHE A 268 -2.32 -4.67 -1.59
N LEU A 269 -1.97 -3.40 -1.80
CA LEU A 269 -0.64 -3.01 -2.23
C LEU A 269 0.30 -2.99 -1.02
N MET A 270 1.46 -3.63 -1.17
CA MET A 270 2.59 -3.54 -0.26
C MET A 270 3.74 -2.83 -0.99
N ALA A 271 4.62 -2.20 -0.22
CA ALA A 271 5.98 -1.88 -0.63
C ALA A 271 6.91 -2.48 0.42
N GLU A 272 7.92 -3.25 0.02
CA GLU A 272 8.80 -3.99 0.94
C GLU A 272 10.25 -3.82 0.52
N ILE A 273 11.16 -3.79 1.50
CA ILE A 273 12.60 -3.60 1.30
C ILE A 273 13.31 -4.77 1.96
N GLU A 274 14.17 -5.49 1.24
CA GLU A 274 15.13 -6.40 1.87
C GLU A 274 16.49 -5.69 1.92
N HIS A 275 16.94 -5.26 3.10
CA HIS A 275 18.28 -4.69 3.27
C HIS A 275 19.24 -5.77 3.80
N PHE A 276 20.09 -6.28 2.92
CA PHE A 276 21.02 -7.38 3.17
C PHE A 276 22.32 -6.89 3.82
N VAL A 277 22.65 -7.45 4.99
CA VAL A 277 23.81 -7.05 5.81
C VAL A 277 24.68 -8.23 6.20
N ASP A 278 25.94 -7.93 6.52
CA ASP A 278 26.88 -8.89 7.10
C ASP A 278 26.47 -9.27 8.54
N PRO A 279 26.27 -10.57 8.87
CA PRO A 279 25.98 -11.02 10.23
C PRO A 279 27.10 -10.76 11.25
N GLU A 280 28.36 -10.72 10.83
CA GLU A 280 29.52 -10.42 11.69
C GLU A 280 29.90 -8.93 11.67
N GLY A 281 29.43 -8.16 10.68
CA GLY A 281 29.71 -6.73 10.50
C GLY A 281 29.05 -5.79 11.51
N GLY A 282 28.48 -6.32 12.59
CA GLY A 282 27.84 -5.56 13.67
C GLY A 282 26.50 -4.89 13.32
N LYS A 283 25.98 -5.08 12.09
CA LYS A 283 24.78 -4.41 11.56
C LYS A 283 24.84 -2.88 11.73
N THR A 284 25.99 -2.31 11.39
CA THR A 284 26.21 -0.86 11.34
C THR A 284 25.58 -0.26 10.08
N HIS A 285 25.26 1.03 10.10
CA HIS A 285 24.73 1.73 8.92
C HIS A 285 25.53 3.00 8.63
N PRO A 286 26.10 3.17 7.42
CA PRO A 286 27.04 4.26 7.13
C PRO A 286 26.43 5.66 7.27
N ARG A 287 25.09 5.76 7.25
CA ARG A 287 24.32 6.99 7.41
C ARG A 287 23.67 7.15 8.79
N PHE A 288 23.95 6.28 9.77
CA PHE A 288 23.31 6.36 11.09
C PHE A 288 23.59 7.68 11.83
N ASP A 289 24.78 8.26 11.61
CA ASP A 289 25.16 9.57 12.14
C ASP A 289 24.26 10.73 11.66
N GLU A 290 23.54 10.59 10.53
CA GLU A 290 22.57 11.58 10.04
C GLU A 290 21.27 11.61 10.86
N VAL A 291 20.94 10.51 11.53
CA VAL A 291 19.62 10.29 12.17
C VAL A 291 19.67 10.06 13.67
N LYS A 292 20.84 9.78 14.26
CA LYS A 292 21.03 9.40 15.68
C LYS A 292 20.34 10.31 16.70
N ASP A 293 20.23 11.61 16.42
CA ASP A 293 19.64 12.61 17.32
C ASP A 293 18.11 12.75 17.16
N VAL A 294 17.49 12.03 16.21
CA VAL A 294 16.04 12.04 15.99
C VAL A 294 15.32 11.24 17.08
N SER A 295 14.36 11.88 17.74
CA SER A 295 13.51 11.23 18.76
C SER A 295 12.35 10.45 18.15
N LEU A 296 12.19 9.21 18.64
CA LEU A 296 11.13 8.26 18.32
C LEU A 296 10.24 8.02 19.56
N ALA A 297 8.95 7.78 19.33
CA ALA A 297 8.00 7.36 20.36
C ALA A 297 8.00 5.82 20.46
N LEU A 298 8.70 5.25 21.44
CA LEU A 298 8.94 3.81 21.56
C LEU A 298 8.05 3.18 22.65
N LEU A 299 7.29 2.15 22.30
CA LEU A 299 6.67 1.21 23.24
C LEU A 299 7.50 -0.09 23.24
N ASN A 300 8.35 -0.23 24.25
CA ASN A 300 9.27 -1.36 24.38
C ASN A 300 8.56 -2.65 24.87
N ARG A 301 9.28 -3.77 24.84
CA ARG A 301 8.77 -5.09 25.28
C ARG A 301 8.47 -5.18 26.77
N GLU A 302 9.25 -4.55 27.65
CA GLU A 302 9.10 -4.63 29.11
C GLU A 302 7.85 -3.86 29.59
N THR A 303 7.57 -2.70 29.00
CA THR A 303 6.35 -1.93 29.25
C THR A 303 5.11 -2.74 28.84
N GLN A 304 5.13 -3.41 27.69
CA GLN A 304 4.03 -4.29 27.28
C GLN A 304 3.84 -5.48 28.24
N LEU A 305 4.93 -6.16 28.64
CA LEU A 305 4.88 -7.29 29.58
C LEU A 305 4.42 -6.90 31.00
N SER A 306 4.52 -5.64 31.39
CA SER A 306 3.93 -5.11 32.63
C SER A 306 2.47 -4.66 32.50
N GLY A 307 1.84 -4.88 31.33
CA GLY A 307 0.45 -4.50 31.05
C GLY A 307 0.26 -3.02 30.71
N HIS A 308 1.35 -2.28 30.52
CA HIS A 308 1.36 -0.86 30.20
C HIS A 308 1.44 -0.60 28.68
N THR A 309 1.03 0.59 28.26
CA THR A 309 1.06 1.01 26.83
C THR A 309 1.69 2.39 26.64
N ASP A 310 2.33 2.90 27.68
CA ASP A 310 3.01 4.18 27.76
C ASP A 310 4.23 4.20 26.83
N VAL A 311 4.45 5.32 26.12
CA VAL A 311 5.55 5.47 25.16
C VAL A 311 6.67 6.34 25.73
N GLU A 312 7.91 5.90 25.56
CA GLU A 312 9.09 6.70 25.86
C GLU A 312 9.51 7.53 24.64
N GLN A 313 10.04 8.73 24.86
CA GLN A 313 10.59 9.59 23.80
C GLN A 313 12.11 9.50 23.83
N VAL A 314 12.68 8.70 22.94
CA VAL A 314 14.11 8.33 22.96
C VAL A 314 14.76 8.69 21.63
N THR A 315 15.95 9.29 21.65
CA THR A 315 16.74 9.47 20.43
C THR A 315 17.26 8.12 19.94
N VAL A 316 17.20 7.87 18.63
CA VAL A 316 17.55 6.54 18.10
C VAL A 316 18.99 6.14 18.42
N GLY A 317 19.92 7.11 18.49
CA GLY A 317 21.30 6.90 18.94
C GLY A 317 21.40 6.45 20.39
N HIS A 318 20.55 6.94 21.29
CA HIS A 318 20.49 6.44 22.67
C HIS A 318 19.89 5.03 22.70
N ALA A 319 18.77 4.80 21.99
CA ALA A 319 18.09 3.50 21.95
C ALA A 319 18.97 2.37 21.37
N VAL A 320 19.82 2.65 20.38
CA VAL A 320 20.82 1.69 19.86
C VAL A 320 21.99 1.53 20.83
N ALA A 321 22.46 2.60 21.48
CA ALA A 321 23.54 2.53 22.46
C ALA A 321 23.16 1.75 23.74
N THR A 322 21.88 1.78 24.14
CA THR A 322 21.35 0.99 25.28
C THR A 322 20.86 -0.41 24.89
N LYS A 323 20.91 -0.78 23.60
CA LYS A 323 20.33 -2.02 23.04
C LYS A 323 18.82 -2.19 23.29
N LEU A 324 18.10 -1.08 23.40
CA LEU A 324 16.64 -1.07 23.26
C LEU A 324 16.24 -1.41 21.82
N ILE A 325 16.95 -0.82 20.84
CA ILE A 325 16.94 -1.22 19.43
C ILE A 325 18.24 -1.99 19.18
N ASP A 326 18.17 -3.20 18.58
CA ASP A 326 19.35 -4.08 18.47
C ASP A 326 20.54 -3.45 17.75
N ASN A 327 20.32 -2.72 16.65
CA ASN A 327 21.40 -2.27 15.76
C ASN A 327 21.11 -0.97 15.00
N GLU A 328 22.17 -0.38 14.43
CA GLU A 328 22.13 0.91 13.72
C GLU A 328 21.28 0.84 12.45
N THR A 329 21.35 -0.26 11.69
CA THR A 329 20.55 -0.45 10.48
C THR A 329 19.06 -0.44 10.78
N LEU A 330 18.63 -1.18 11.81
CA LEU A 330 17.25 -1.19 12.28
C LEU A 330 16.82 0.20 12.77
N GLY A 331 17.65 0.88 13.57
CA GLY A 331 17.41 2.26 14.00
C GLY A 331 17.29 3.25 12.84
N TYR A 332 18.15 3.14 11.83
CA TYR A 332 18.12 3.98 10.63
C TYR A 332 16.77 3.86 9.90
N PHE A 333 16.32 2.63 9.63
CA PHE A 333 15.04 2.42 8.96
C PHE A 333 13.85 2.90 9.80
N LEU A 334 13.86 2.77 11.13
CA LEU A 334 12.80 3.31 11.99
C LEU A 334 12.68 4.85 11.87
N VAL A 335 13.80 5.58 11.77
CA VAL A 335 13.75 7.03 11.50
C VAL A 335 13.26 7.32 10.07
N ARG A 336 13.75 6.62 9.04
CA ARG A 336 13.25 6.81 7.66
C ARG A 336 11.75 6.51 7.54
N ILE A 337 11.25 5.48 8.24
CA ILE A 337 9.81 5.17 8.32
C ILE A 337 9.04 6.33 8.97
N GLN A 338 9.51 6.90 10.08
CA GLN A 338 8.92 8.09 10.68
C GLN A 338 8.88 9.24 9.67
N ASP A 339 10.02 9.58 9.06
CA ASP A 339 10.12 10.73 8.17
C ASP A 339 9.28 10.58 6.90
N PHE A 340 9.15 9.35 6.37
CA PHE A 340 8.22 9.06 5.29
C PHE A 340 6.76 9.33 5.71
N LEU A 341 6.32 8.78 6.83
CA LEU A 341 4.96 8.95 7.34
C LEU A 341 4.66 10.43 7.65
N LEU A 342 5.60 11.17 8.23
CA LEU A 342 5.45 12.61 8.46
C LEU A 342 5.39 13.41 7.13
N LYS A 343 6.20 13.05 6.12
CA LYS A 343 6.12 13.65 4.77
C LYS A 343 4.78 13.34 4.06
N LEU A 344 4.11 12.23 4.38
CA LEU A 344 2.73 11.98 3.94
C LEU A 344 1.69 12.91 4.60
N GLY A 345 1.99 13.47 5.77
CA GLY A 345 1.07 14.29 6.57
C GLY A 345 0.43 13.55 7.74
N VAL A 346 1.01 12.43 8.18
CA VAL A 346 0.65 11.74 9.44
C VAL A 346 0.93 12.67 10.63
N ASP A 347 0.03 12.66 11.60
CA ASP A 347 0.15 13.41 12.86
C ASP A 347 1.15 12.72 13.79
N LYS A 348 2.27 13.39 14.15
CA LYS A 348 3.32 12.80 15.01
C LYS A 348 2.78 12.40 16.40
N SER A 349 1.71 13.02 16.90
CA SER A 349 1.08 12.62 18.18
C SER A 349 0.30 11.30 18.08
N LYS A 350 0.07 10.81 16.85
CA LYS A 350 -0.68 9.61 16.51
C LYS A 350 0.20 8.55 15.83
N LEU A 351 1.52 8.61 16.03
CA LEU A 351 2.54 7.65 15.57
C LEU A 351 3.33 7.13 16.78
N ARG A 352 3.52 5.82 16.87
CA ARG A 352 4.50 5.18 17.77
C ARG A 352 5.16 3.98 17.08
N PHE A 353 6.27 3.51 17.64
CA PHE A 353 6.89 2.25 17.27
C PHE A 353 6.72 1.27 18.43
N ARG A 354 6.11 0.10 18.16
CA ARG A 354 5.86 -0.96 19.15
C ARG A 354 6.80 -2.13 18.90
N GLN A 355 7.60 -2.51 19.90
CA GLN A 355 8.47 -3.68 19.81
C GLN A 355 7.65 -4.96 19.93
N HIS A 356 7.93 -5.97 19.11
CA HIS A 356 7.29 -7.29 19.22
C HIS A 356 7.66 -7.98 20.53
N MET A 357 6.69 -8.66 21.15
CA MET A 357 6.96 -9.58 22.26
C MET A 357 7.60 -10.88 21.76
N ALA A 358 8.33 -11.59 22.64
CA ALA A 358 9.12 -12.77 22.27
C ALA A 358 8.28 -13.96 21.72
N ASN A 359 6.96 -13.91 21.88
CA ASN A 359 5.96 -14.84 21.36
C ASN A 359 5.26 -14.36 20.07
N GLU A 360 5.27 -13.05 19.81
CA GLU A 360 4.81 -12.46 18.54
C GLU A 360 5.90 -12.55 17.47
N MET A 361 7.17 -12.40 17.90
CA MET A 361 8.34 -12.53 17.05
C MET A 361 8.32 -13.85 16.27
N ALA A 362 8.52 -13.76 14.96
CA ALA A 362 8.85 -14.94 14.17
C ALA A 362 10.10 -15.62 14.76
N HIS A 363 10.07 -16.95 14.87
CA HIS A 363 11.11 -17.83 15.44
C HIS A 363 12.56 -17.71 14.89
N TYR A 364 12.83 -16.76 14.00
CA TYR A 364 14.11 -16.43 13.40
C TYR A 364 14.48 -14.94 13.50
N ALA A 365 13.56 -14.09 13.97
CA ALA A 365 13.78 -12.65 14.09
C ALA A 365 14.64 -12.33 15.31
N ALA A 366 15.57 -11.39 15.17
CA ALA A 366 16.40 -10.92 16.30
C ALA A 366 15.68 -9.81 17.10
N ASP A 367 15.12 -8.84 16.40
CA ASP A 367 14.28 -7.76 16.93
C ASP A 367 13.24 -7.36 15.87
N CYS A 368 12.12 -6.75 16.28
CA CYS A 368 11.07 -6.31 15.36
C CYS A 368 10.24 -5.18 15.97
N TRP A 369 9.94 -4.16 15.16
CA TRP A 369 9.25 -2.94 15.57
C TRP A 369 8.17 -2.54 14.55
N ASP A 370 6.92 -2.43 15.00
CA ASP A 370 5.80 -1.96 14.18
C ASP A 370 5.64 -0.44 14.29
N ALA A 371 5.64 0.28 13.17
CA ALA A 371 5.15 1.64 13.11
C ALA A 371 3.62 1.62 13.16
N GLU A 372 3.07 1.90 14.34
CA GLU A 372 1.64 1.93 14.61
C GLU A 372 1.08 3.34 14.53
N LEU A 373 -0.08 3.48 13.89
CA LEU A 373 -0.81 4.74 13.78
C LEU A 373 -2.13 4.68 14.54
N LEU A 374 -2.45 5.71 15.31
CA LEU A 374 -3.68 5.79 16.11
C LEU A 374 -4.89 6.20 15.26
N THR A 375 -5.87 5.31 15.16
CA THR A 375 -7.11 5.47 14.39
C THR A 375 -8.37 5.37 15.25
N SER A 376 -9.53 5.59 14.65
CA SER A 376 -10.87 5.27 15.15
C SER A 376 -11.13 3.78 15.42
N TYR A 377 -10.16 2.92 15.12
CA TYR A 377 -10.15 1.49 15.45
C TYR A 377 -9.15 1.13 16.56
N GLY A 378 -8.31 2.06 17.00
CA GLY A 378 -7.18 1.83 17.90
C GLY A 378 -5.84 2.10 17.22
N TRP A 379 -4.74 1.70 17.86
CA TRP A 379 -3.43 1.65 17.20
C TRP A 379 -3.43 0.55 16.14
N ILE A 380 -2.90 0.85 14.95
CA ILE A 380 -2.86 -0.08 13.82
C ILE A 380 -1.44 -0.08 13.24
N GLU A 381 -0.80 -1.24 13.25
CA GLU A 381 0.43 -1.56 12.51
C GLU A 381 0.27 -1.16 11.04
N CYS A 382 1.10 -0.23 10.56
CA CYS A 382 1.07 0.29 9.19
C CYS A 382 2.37 0.04 8.42
N VAL A 383 3.48 -0.13 9.14
CA VAL A 383 4.77 -0.60 8.62
C VAL A 383 5.38 -1.54 9.64
N GLY A 384 5.71 -2.78 9.27
CA GLY A 384 6.57 -3.65 10.08
C GLY A 384 8.04 -3.38 9.78
N CYS A 385 8.92 -3.46 10.77
CA CYS A 385 10.37 -3.33 10.58
C CYS A 385 11.09 -4.45 11.36
N ALA A 386 11.43 -5.53 10.66
CA ALA A 386 11.90 -6.79 11.26
C ALA A 386 13.35 -7.11 10.92
N ASP A 387 14.11 -7.64 11.88
CA ASP A 387 15.45 -8.21 11.66
C ASP A 387 15.31 -9.73 11.47
N ARG A 388 15.08 -10.20 10.23
CA ARG A 388 14.74 -11.60 9.89
C ARG A 388 15.93 -12.58 9.99
N SER A 389 17.10 -12.10 10.42
CA SER A 389 18.37 -12.85 10.34
C SER A 389 18.60 -13.42 8.92
N ALA A 390 19.26 -14.56 8.79
CA ALA A 390 19.56 -15.22 7.52
C ALA A 390 18.52 -16.29 7.09
N TYR A 391 17.29 -16.27 7.64
CA TYR A 391 16.34 -17.40 7.54
C TYR A 391 15.94 -17.75 6.11
N ASP A 392 15.33 -16.80 5.38
CA ASP A 392 14.74 -17.06 4.07
C ASP A 392 15.75 -17.54 3.03
N LEU A 393 16.93 -16.89 2.99
CA LEU A 393 18.03 -17.32 2.14
C LEU A 393 18.53 -18.72 2.53
N THR A 394 18.57 -19.05 3.82
CA THR A 394 19.02 -20.36 4.32
C THR A 394 18.03 -21.48 3.96
N VAL A 395 16.72 -21.29 4.12
CA VAL A 395 15.73 -22.33 3.77
C VAL A 395 15.69 -22.58 2.25
N HIS A 396 15.76 -21.52 1.43
CA HIS A 396 15.80 -21.67 -0.03
C HIS A 396 17.11 -22.29 -0.53
N LYS A 397 18.26 -21.91 0.05
CA LYS A 397 19.58 -22.53 -0.20
C LYS A 397 19.55 -24.03 0.11
N ASN A 398 19.07 -24.41 1.31
CA ASN A 398 19.00 -25.80 1.74
C ASN A 398 18.02 -26.64 0.89
N LYS A 399 16.95 -26.02 0.36
CA LYS A 399 15.98 -26.68 -0.52
C LYS A 399 16.48 -26.91 -1.94
N THR A 400 17.21 -25.94 -2.49
CA THR A 400 17.52 -25.87 -3.94
C THR A 400 18.97 -26.20 -4.28
N GLY A 401 19.90 -26.08 -3.33
CA GLY A 401 21.34 -26.09 -3.59
C GLY A 401 21.87 -24.81 -4.25
N ALA A 402 21.02 -23.78 -4.44
CA ALA A 402 21.45 -22.52 -5.04
C ALA A 402 22.41 -21.74 -4.11
N PRO A 403 23.44 -21.06 -4.65
CA PRO A 403 24.43 -20.32 -3.87
C PRO A 403 23.86 -18.96 -3.39
N LEU A 404 22.88 -19.00 -2.49
CA LEU A 404 22.38 -17.82 -1.78
C LEU A 404 23.34 -17.48 -0.62
N LEU A 405 24.51 -16.94 -0.98
CA LEU A 405 25.59 -16.55 -0.07
C LEU A 405 26.45 -15.45 -0.69
N VAL A 406 27.12 -14.67 0.16
CA VAL A 406 28.14 -13.69 -0.22
C VAL A 406 29.51 -14.36 -0.26
N ARG A 407 30.38 -13.93 -1.20
CA ARG A 407 31.80 -14.31 -1.27
C ARG A 407 32.68 -13.07 -1.13
N GLU A 408 33.16 -12.83 0.08
CA GLU A 408 33.98 -11.66 0.41
C GLU A 408 35.47 -12.03 0.37
N THR A 409 36.31 -11.22 -0.29
CA THR A 409 37.78 -11.37 -0.19
C THR A 409 38.26 -10.70 1.11
N ARG A 410 38.84 -11.48 2.02
CA ARG A 410 39.33 -10.95 3.30
C ARG A 410 40.50 -9.98 3.08
N ALA A 411 40.41 -8.78 3.66
CA ALA A 411 41.48 -7.78 3.61
C ALA A 411 42.81 -8.27 4.22
N GLN A 412 42.74 -9.20 5.19
CA GLN A 412 43.88 -9.99 5.65
C GLN A 412 43.50 -11.47 5.60
N PRO A 413 44.26 -12.36 4.93
CA PRO A 413 43.94 -13.78 4.86
C PRO A 413 43.96 -14.43 6.25
N LEU A 414 42.91 -15.18 6.59
CA LEU A 414 42.82 -15.84 7.89
C LEU A 414 43.65 -17.12 7.87
N VAL A 415 44.70 -17.19 8.70
CA VAL A 415 45.54 -18.38 8.85
C VAL A 415 44.98 -19.25 9.99
N VAL A 416 44.27 -20.30 9.63
CA VAL A 416 43.71 -21.30 10.56
C VAL A 416 44.73 -22.42 10.74
N GLU A 417 45.14 -22.69 11.99
CA GLU A 417 45.86 -23.92 12.36
C GLU A 417 44.85 -24.98 12.80
N GLU A 418 44.62 -26.01 11.98
CA GLU A 418 43.67 -27.09 12.24
C GLU A 418 44.33 -28.47 12.09
N PHE A 419 43.81 -29.47 12.80
CA PHE A 419 44.13 -30.87 12.53
C PHE A 419 43.31 -31.35 11.33
N GLN A 420 43.98 -31.51 10.19
CA GLN A 420 43.40 -32.13 9.01
C GLN A 420 43.56 -33.64 9.07
N VAL A 421 42.65 -34.36 8.41
CA VAL A 421 42.65 -35.82 8.34
C VAL A 421 42.67 -36.24 6.88
N ASP A 422 43.75 -36.91 6.46
CA ASP A 422 43.82 -37.55 5.16
C ASP A 422 43.53 -39.06 5.33
N LEU A 423 42.60 -39.57 4.52
CA LEU A 423 42.31 -41.00 4.42
C LEU A 423 42.85 -41.58 3.11
N ASP A 424 43.59 -42.68 3.18
CA ASP A 424 43.96 -43.45 1.98
C ASP A 424 42.75 -44.22 1.45
N LYS A 425 41.93 -43.52 0.65
CA LYS A 425 40.70 -44.06 0.05
C LYS A 425 40.96 -45.30 -0.82
N LYS A 426 42.20 -45.50 -1.33
CA LYS A 426 42.59 -46.68 -2.12
C LYS A 426 42.78 -47.92 -1.26
N LYS A 427 43.16 -47.79 0.01
CA LYS A 427 43.23 -48.89 1.00
C LYS A 427 41.95 -49.04 1.82
N LEU A 428 41.28 -47.93 2.14
CA LEU A 428 40.02 -47.88 2.89
C LEU A 428 38.92 -48.71 2.22
N GLY A 429 38.72 -48.52 0.92
CA GLY A 429 37.72 -49.23 0.11
C GLY A 429 37.88 -50.76 0.17
N PRO A 430 39.05 -51.33 -0.15
CA PRO A 430 39.30 -52.77 -0.01
C PRO A 430 39.13 -53.33 1.40
N LYS A 431 39.53 -52.59 2.45
CA LYS A 431 39.48 -53.04 3.85
C LYS A 431 38.05 -53.07 4.42
N PHE A 432 37.27 -52.01 4.18
CA PHE A 432 35.92 -51.85 4.78
C PHE A 432 34.76 -52.08 3.79
N ARG A 433 35.02 -52.13 2.49
CA ARG A 433 34.05 -52.47 1.43
C ARG A 433 32.78 -51.62 1.49
N LYS A 434 31.62 -52.22 1.78
CA LYS A 434 30.33 -51.54 1.92
C LYS A 434 30.32 -50.49 3.04
N ASP A 435 31.13 -50.70 4.08
CA ASP A 435 31.14 -49.89 5.29
C ASP A 435 32.11 -48.70 5.18
N ALA A 436 32.94 -48.64 4.12
CA ALA A 436 33.95 -47.60 3.94
C ALA A 436 33.39 -46.18 3.95
N LYS A 437 32.18 -45.95 3.41
CA LYS A 437 31.50 -44.64 3.47
C LYS A 437 31.05 -44.23 4.88
N ALA A 438 30.71 -45.20 5.74
CA ALA A 438 30.37 -44.91 7.13
C ALA A 438 31.62 -44.53 7.93
N VAL A 439 32.75 -45.21 7.67
CA VAL A 439 34.06 -44.84 8.23
C VAL A 439 34.48 -43.44 7.78
N GLU A 440 34.38 -43.14 6.48
CA GLU A 440 34.68 -41.84 5.88
C GLU A 440 33.88 -40.72 6.53
N ALA A 441 32.55 -40.84 6.60
CA ALA A 441 31.69 -39.85 7.25
C ALA A 441 31.96 -39.69 8.76
N ALA A 442 32.26 -40.78 9.48
CA ALA A 442 32.59 -40.72 10.90
C ALA A 442 33.94 -40.04 11.18
N VAL A 443 34.93 -40.20 10.28
CA VAL A 443 36.21 -39.48 10.34
C VAL A 443 36.04 -38.01 10.03
N GLU A 444 35.27 -37.66 9.00
CA GLU A 444 35.00 -36.26 8.64
C GLU A 444 34.27 -35.51 9.77
N ALA A 445 33.37 -36.18 10.49
CA ALA A 445 32.62 -35.64 11.63
C ALA A 445 33.41 -35.44 12.94
N LEU A 446 34.70 -35.84 13.02
CA LEU A 446 35.51 -35.65 14.23
C LEU A 446 35.78 -34.15 14.49
N SER A 447 35.55 -33.68 15.72
CA SER A 447 35.88 -32.30 16.12
C SER A 447 37.40 -32.08 16.26
N GLN A 448 37.85 -30.81 16.21
CA GLN A 448 39.29 -30.49 16.30
C GLN A 448 39.95 -31.01 17.58
N GLU A 449 39.30 -30.90 18.74
CA GLU A 449 39.78 -31.46 20.01
C GLU A 449 39.94 -32.99 19.98
N VAL A 450 39.05 -33.67 19.26
CA VAL A 450 39.10 -35.13 19.11
C VAL A 450 40.18 -35.52 18.11
N ARG A 451 40.33 -34.77 17.01
CA ARG A 451 41.42 -34.94 16.04
C ARG A 451 42.80 -34.72 16.68
N GLU A 452 42.97 -33.72 17.54
CA GLU A 452 44.22 -33.49 18.28
C GLU A 452 44.57 -34.69 19.18
N LYS A 453 43.63 -35.16 20.00
CA LYS A 453 43.80 -36.35 20.85
C LYS A 453 44.14 -37.59 20.02
N LEU A 454 43.38 -37.83 18.94
CA LEU A 454 43.60 -38.95 18.04
C LEU A 454 44.92 -38.85 17.27
N ALA A 455 45.42 -37.65 16.92
CA ALA A 455 46.74 -37.49 16.32
C ALA A 455 47.86 -37.90 17.30
N ILE A 456 47.75 -37.43 18.54
CA ILE A 456 48.68 -37.75 19.63
C ILE A 456 48.67 -39.25 19.96
N ASP A 457 47.49 -39.89 19.98
CA ASP A 457 47.38 -41.32 20.27
C ASP A 457 47.80 -42.18 19.07
N LEU A 458 47.40 -41.82 17.83
CA LEU A 458 47.84 -42.45 16.59
C LEU A 458 49.37 -42.47 16.50
N ASP A 459 50.04 -41.39 16.90
CA ASP A 459 51.50 -41.35 16.83
C ASP A 459 52.17 -42.34 17.80
N LYS A 460 51.66 -42.42 19.04
CA LYS A 460 52.16 -43.31 20.10
C LYS A 460 51.85 -44.79 19.88
N THR A 461 50.66 -45.13 19.40
CA THR A 461 50.17 -46.52 19.31
C THR A 461 50.26 -47.11 17.91
N GLY A 462 50.38 -46.26 16.88
CA GLY A 462 50.24 -46.62 15.46
C GLY A 462 48.80 -46.91 15.01
N LYS A 463 47.82 -46.84 15.91
CA LYS A 463 46.42 -47.26 15.67
C LYS A 463 45.44 -46.57 16.60
N ILE A 464 44.37 -46.01 16.03
CA ILE A 464 43.25 -45.41 16.78
C ILE A 464 41.95 -46.17 16.56
N THR A 465 41.01 -45.99 17.50
CA THR A 465 39.64 -46.48 17.41
C THR A 465 38.69 -45.30 17.44
N ILE A 466 37.80 -45.20 16.44
CA ILE A 466 36.77 -44.16 16.35
C ILE A 466 35.38 -44.79 16.52
N ASP A 467 34.42 -44.02 17.02
CA ASP A 467 33.00 -44.40 16.94
C ASP A 467 32.51 -44.27 15.49
N THR A 468 31.71 -45.23 15.02
CA THR A 468 31.26 -45.29 13.62
C THR A 468 29.83 -45.82 13.53
N PRO A 469 28.82 -44.91 13.61
CA PRO A 469 27.42 -45.28 13.47
C PRO A 469 27.14 -45.99 12.14
N GLY A 470 26.39 -47.09 12.20
CA GLY A 470 26.01 -47.90 11.03
C GLY A 470 26.87 -49.14 10.75
N ILE A 471 28.02 -49.31 11.43
CA ILE A 471 28.81 -50.55 11.38
C ILE A 471 28.42 -51.45 12.56
N GLY A 472 28.36 -52.78 12.34
CA GLY A 472 27.87 -53.74 13.33
C GLY A 472 28.68 -53.84 14.63
N SER A 473 29.89 -53.29 14.68
CA SER A 473 30.73 -53.13 15.87
C SER A 473 30.51 -51.82 16.63
N GLY A 474 29.80 -50.85 16.04
CA GLY A 474 29.68 -49.47 16.54
C GLY A 474 30.96 -48.64 16.50
N LYS A 475 32.13 -49.26 16.32
CA LYS A 475 33.47 -48.65 16.32
C LYS A 475 34.32 -49.19 15.18
N THR A 476 35.23 -48.36 14.66
CA THR A 476 36.21 -48.71 13.61
C THR A 476 37.63 -48.49 14.09
N ASP A 477 38.50 -49.45 13.76
CA ASP A 477 39.94 -49.40 13.98
C ASP A 477 40.69 -48.89 12.74
N LEU A 478 41.48 -47.83 12.89
CA LEU A 478 42.30 -47.22 11.83
C LEU A 478 43.77 -47.19 12.23
N ASP A 479 44.62 -47.74 11.36
CA ASP A 479 46.07 -47.80 11.46
C ASP A 479 46.72 -46.63 10.69
N LYS A 480 47.98 -46.27 11.05
CA LYS A 480 48.77 -45.23 10.35
C LYS A 480 48.86 -45.40 8.83
N ASP A 481 48.66 -46.62 8.31
CA ASP A 481 48.62 -46.89 6.87
C ASP A 481 47.34 -46.38 6.18
N LEU A 482 46.28 -46.05 6.91
CA LEU A 482 44.97 -45.62 6.38
C LEU A 482 44.64 -44.17 6.69
N ILE A 483 45.06 -43.66 7.84
CA ILE A 483 44.70 -42.35 8.35
C ILE A 483 45.96 -41.59 8.78
N GLN A 484 46.06 -40.35 8.32
CA GLN A 484 47.08 -39.39 8.73
C GLN A 484 46.35 -38.19 9.33
N ILE A 485 46.66 -37.85 10.58
CA ILE A 485 46.09 -36.67 11.27
C ILE A 485 47.24 -35.74 11.61
N GLU A 486 47.26 -34.54 11.05
CA GLU A 486 48.35 -33.58 11.25
C GLU A 486 47.87 -32.13 11.29
N LYS A 487 48.59 -31.30 12.06
CA LYS A 487 48.26 -29.87 12.21
C LYS A 487 48.77 -29.09 11.01
N ARG A 488 47.85 -28.59 10.17
CA ARG A 488 48.15 -27.83 8.95
C ARG A 488 47.71 -26.38 9.09
N LYS A 489 48.36 -25.49 8.33
CA LYS A 489 47.95 -24.09 8.14
C LYS A 489 47.09 -23.98 6.89
N ARG A 490 45.79 -23.76 7.06
CA ARG A 490 44.89 -23.34 5.98
C ARG A 490 44.89 -21.82 5.94
N THR A 491 45.13 -21.23 4.76
CA THR A 491 45.06 -19.78 4.57
C THR A 491 43.79 -19.46 3.79
N GLU A 492 42.85 -18.77 4.43
CA GLU A 492 41.55 -18.42 3.87
C GLU A 492 41.58 -16.99 3.33
N HIS A 493 41.61 -16.86 2.00
CA HIS A 493 41.53 -15.58 1.31
C HIS A 493 40.08 -15.10 1.11
N ILE A 494 39.11 -16.02 1.17
CA ILE A 494 37.69 -15.74 0.95
C ILE A 494 36.91 -16.15 2.22
N ARG A 495 35.93 -15.33 2.59
CA ARG A 495 34.90 -15.63 3.58
C ARG A 495 33.58 -15.86 2.85
N GLU A 496 32.89 -16.96 3.16
CA GLU A 496 31.53 -17.22 2.68
C GLU A 496 30.55 -17.06 3.85
N TYR A 497 29.46 -16.31 3.64
CA TYR A 497 28.39 -16.17 4.63
C TYR A 497 27.01 -16.04 3.96
N THR A 498 25.95 -16.44 4.67
CA THR A 498 24.58 -16.04 4.30
C THR A 498 24.30 -14.70 4.99
N PRO A 499 23.91 -13.63 4.28
CA PRO A 499 23.66 -12.34 4.92
C PRO A 499 22.39 -12.38 5.80
N ASN A 500 22.35 -11.51 6.80
CA ASN A 500 21.12 -11.19 7.54
C ASN A 500 20.29 -10.17 6.74
N VAL A 501 19.00 -10.07 7.04
CA VAL A 501 18.07 -9.14 6.37
C VAL A 501 17.34 -8.27 7.39
N ILE A 502 17.33 -6.95 7.14
CA ILE A 502 16.38 -6.02 7.77
C ILE A 502 15.25 -5.75 6.77
N GLU A 503 14.01 -6.00 7.17
CA GLU A 503 12.80 -5.86 6.34
C GLU A 503 11.87 -4.75 6.86
N PRO A 504 11.89 -3.57 6.23
CA PRO A 504 10.79 -2.61 6.24
C PRO A 504 9.65 -3.01 5.29
N SER A 505 8.49 -3.44 5.81
CA SER A 505 7.31 -3.85 5.04
C SER A 505 6.13 -2.90 5.27
N PHE A 506 5.69 -2.19 4.21
CA PHE A 506 4.73 -1.08 4.26
C PHE A 506 3.34 -1.50 3.76
N GLY A 507 2.35 -1.50 4.65
CA GLY A 507 0.95 -1.76 4.31
C GLY A 507 0.26 -0.54 3.70
N ILE A 508 0.53 -0.24 2.41
CA ILE A 508 0.07 0.99 1.73
C ILE A 508 -1.45 1.23 1.89
N GLY A 509 -2.28 0.19 1.85
CA GLY A 509 -3.73 0.30 2.08
C GLY A 509 -4.12 0.81 3.48
N ARG A 510 -3.37 0.41 4.51
CA ARG A 510 -3.55 0.90 5.89
C ARG A 510 -3.06 2.34 6.02
N ILE A 511 -1.86 2.61 5.51
CA ILE A 511 -1.27 3.97 5.47
C ILE A 511 -2.22 4.96 4.82
N LEU A 512 -2.85 4.61 3.68
CA LEU A 512 -3.84 5.43 3.00
C LEU A 512 -5.07 5.72 3.88
N TYR A 513 -5.64 4.71 4.55
CA TYR A 513 -6.80 4.92 5.42
C TYR A 513 -6.46 5.83 6.60
N THR A 514 -5.37 5.53 7.30
CA THR A 514 -4.98 6.30 8.48
C THR A 514 -4.56 7.72 8.13
N LEU A 515 -3.89 7.93 6.98
CA LEU A 515 -3.62 9.27 6.45
C LEU A 515 -4.93 10.04 6.22
N MET A 516 -5.93 9.43 5.58
CA MET A 516 -7.24 10.06 5.37
C MET A 516 -7.96 10.40 6.68
N GLU A 517 -7.77 9.61 7.75
CA GLU A 517 -8.27 9.94 9.09
C GLU A 517 -7.51 11.12 9.71
N HIS A 518 -6.17 11.09 9.69
CA HIS A 518 -5.30 12.09 10.33
C HIS A 518 -5.39 13.47 9.67
N VAL A 519 -5.66 13.56 8.37
CA VAL A 519 -5.79 14.85 7.67
C VAL A 519 -7.22 15.39 7.63
N TYR A 520 -8.22 14.65 8.12
CA TYR A 520 -9.62 15.08 8.07
C TYR A 520 -9.99 16.06 9.18
N TRP A 521 -10.84 17.04 8.86
CA TRP A 521 -11.51 17.96 9.80
C TRP A 521 -12.74 18.61 9.14
N THR A 522 -13.58 19.27 9.94
CA THR A 522 -14.72 20.09 9.47
C THR A 522 -14.46 21.58 9.69
N ARG A 523 -15.03 22.44 8.84
CA ARG A 523 -14.92 23.90 9.03
C ARG A 523 -15.64 24.33 10.31
N GLU A 524 -15.03 25.28 11.02
CA GLU A 524 -15.66 25.90 12.20
C GLU A 524 -17.05 26.45 11.86
N GLY A 525 -18.06 26.02 12.61
CA GLY A 525 -19.47 26.40 12.42
C GLY A 525 -20.20 25.70 11.26
N ASP A 526 -19.57 24.75 10.53
CA ASP A 526 -20.21 24.02 9.42
C ASP A 526 -19.65 22.59 9.29
N ASP A 527 -20.20 21.67 10.09
CA ASP A 527 -19.84 20.25 10.10
C ASP A 527 -20.11 19.52 8.77
N ALA A 528 -20.93 20.09 7.89
CA ALA A 528 -21.14 19.54 6.55
C ALA A 528 -19.98 19.85 5.59
N ARG A 529 -19.06 20.75 5.97
CA ARG A 529 -17.87 21.12 5.18
C ARG A 529 -16.61 20.42 5.67
N GLY A 530 -16.55 19.12 5.38
CA GLY A 530 -15.33 18.32 5.54
C GLY A 530 -14.19 18.79 4.64
N VAL A 531 -12.96 18.63 5.12
CA VAL A 531 -11.70 19.00 4.45
C VAL A 531 -10.71 17.83 4.61
N LEU A 532 -9.95 17.50 3.56
CA LEU A 532 -8.84 16.54 3.64
C LEU A 532 -7.50 17.26 3.43
N SER A 533 -6.78 17.54 4.51
CA SER A 533 -5.55 18.33 4.46
C SER A 533 -4.29 17.55 4.08
N PHE A 534 -4.31 16.88 2.92
CA PHE A 534 -3.14 16.26 2.32
C PHE A 534 -2.04 17.31 2.05
N PRO A 535 -0.76 17.04 2.34
CA PRO A 535 0.36 17.85 1.84
C PRO A 535 0.34 17.92 0.30
N PRO A 536 0.78 19.04 -0.32
CA PRO A 536 0.74 19.18 -1.78
C PRO A 536 1.48 18.08 -2.56
N PRO A 537 2.66 17.56 -2.14
CA PRO A 537 3.33 16.46 -2.83
C PRO A 537 2.45 15.21 -3.01
N VAL A 538 1.60 14.87 -2.03
CA VAL A 538 0.74 13.66 -2.09
C VAL A 538 -0.71 13.92 -2.54
N ALA A 539 -1.20 15.16 -2.46
CA ALA A 539 -2.61 15.47 -2.74
C ALA A 539 -3.10 14.99 -4.14
N PRO A 540 -4.33 14.42 -4.28
CA PRO A 540 -4.78 13.76 -5.52
C PRO A 540 -4.84 14.66 -6.76
N THR A 541 -5.24 15.90 -6.57
CA THR A 541 -5.19 16.98 -7.56
C THR A 541 -4.47 18.12 -6.88
N LYS A 542 -3.50 18.75 -7.56
CA LYS A 542 -2.68 19.82 -6.97
C LYS A 542 -3.38 21.17 -7.03
N VAL A 543 -4.04 21.47 -8.15
CA VAL A 543 -4.65 22.78 -8.42
C VAL A 543 -6.09 22.66 -8.91
N LEU A 544 -7.01 23.34 -8.23
CA LEU A 544 -8.32 23.71 -8.75
C LEU A 544 -8.21 25.01 -9.57
N ILE A 545 -8.86 25.10 -10.71
CA ILE A 545 -9.04 26.35 -11.48
C ILE A 545 -10.53 26.69 -11.50
N VAL A 546 -10.89 27.87 -11.00
CA VAL A 546 -12.28 28.37 -10.93
C VAL A 546 -12.40 29.76 -11.55
N PRO A 547 -13.16 29.93 -12.65
CA PRO A 547 -13.55 31.27 -13.08
C PRO A 547 -14.61 31.84 -12.14
N LEU A 548 -14.58 33.15 -11.86
CA LEU A 548 -15.51 33.83 -10.97
C LEU A 548 -16.97 33.60 -11.36
N SER A 549 -17.25 33.66 -12.67
CA SER A 549 -18.54 33.38 -13.31
C SER A 549 -18.32 32.72 -14.67
N ASN A 550 -19.38 32.38 -15.41
CA ASN A 550 -19.25 31.71 -16.71
C ASN A 550 -19.05 32.70 -17.88
N HIS A 551 -18.38 33.84 -17.64
CA HIS A 551 -18.08 34.84 -18.66
C HIS A 551 -17.15 34.27 -19.75
N ALA A 552 -17.38 34.65 -21.01
CA ALA A 552 -16.63 34.08 -22.14
C ALA A 552 -15.13 34.39 -22.06
N ASP A 553 -14.79 35.62 -21.66
CA ASP A 553 -13.45 36.19 -21.62
C ASP A 553 -12.50 35.45 -20.66
N PHE A 554 -13.00 34.66 -19.72
CA PHE A 554 -12.16 33.84 -18.83
C PHE A 554 -11.62 32.58 -19.52
N LYS A 555 -12.29 32.09 -20.58
CA LYS A 555 -11.94 30.81 -21.24
C LYS A 555 -10.52 30.77 -21.83
N PRO A 556 -9.99 31.82 -22.48
CA PRO A 556 -8.60 31.84 -22.94
C PRO A 556 -7.59 31.68 -21.80
N PHE A 557 -7.79 32.38 -20.67
CA PHE A 557 -6.92 32.30 -19.49
C PHE A 557 -6.93 30.89 -18.88
N ILE A 558 -8.12 30.31 -18.68
CA ILE A 558 -8.26 28.93 -18.20
C ILE A 558 -7.53 27.95 -19.12
N SER A 559 -7.69 28.07 -20.44
CA SER A 559 -7.07 27.17 -21.41
C SER A 559 -5.55 27.29 -21.45
N LYS A 560 -5.01 28.51 -21.42
CA LYS A 560 -3.58 28.81 -21.32
C LYS A 560 -2.97 28.21 -20.04
N LEU A 561 -3.56 28.54 -18.89
CA LEU A 561 -3.10 28.11 -17.57
C LEU A 561 -3.17 26.59 -17.37
N THR A 562 -4.27 25.96 -17.79
CA THR A 562 -4.44 24.50 -17.78
C THR A 562 -3.34 23.81 -18.58
N THR A 563 -3.04 24.33 -19.77
CA THR A 563 -1.96 23.84 -20.64
C THR A 563 -0.58 24.03 -20.01
N LYS A 564 -0.33 25.19 -19.39
CA LYS A 564 0.93 25.54 -18.70
C LYS A 564 1.20 24.59 -17.53
N LEU A 565 0.22 24.40 -16.64
CA LEU A 565 0.34 23.48 -15.50
C LEU A 565 0.52 22.02 -15.94
N ARG A 566 -0.18 21.56 -16.99
CA ARG A 566 0.00 20.20 -17.53
C ARG A 566 1.40 19.96 -18.12
N ARG A 567 2.01 20.97 -18.75
CA ARG A 567 3.39 20.90 -19.25
C ARG A 567 4.45 20.83 -18.14
N LEU A 568 4.09 21.24 -16.92
CA LEU A 568 4.92 21.12 -15.71
C LEU A 568 4.62 19.84 -14.92
N GLY A 569 3.78 18.93 -15.42
CA GLY A 569 3.33 17.72 -14.70
C GLY A 569 2.32 17.98 -13.58
N ILE A 570 1.91 19.22 -13.35
CA ILE A 570 1.07 19.62 -12.20
C ILE A 570 -0.38 19.22 -12.47
N SER A 571 -0.84 18.16 -11.80
CA SER A 571 -2.23 17.67 -11.85
C SER A 571 -3.23 18.76 -11.45
N ASN A 572 -4.12 19.13 -12.37
CA ASN A 572 -5.05 20.25 -12.20
C ASN A 572 -6.43 19.96 -12.81
N LYS A 573 -7.46 20.59 -12.23
CA LYS A 573 -8.87 20.41 -12.59
C LYS A 573 -9.60 21.75 -12.66
N THR A 574 -10.38 21.96 -13.70
CA THR A 574 -11.30 23.12 -13.81
C THR A 574 -12.66 22.79 -13.19
N ASP A 575 -13.29 23.76 -12.52
CA ASP A 575 -14.71 23.71 -12.17
C ASP A 575 -15.40 25.00 -12.66
N ASP A 576 -16.00 24.93 -13.85
CA ASP A 576 -16.79 25.97 -14.51
C ASP A 576 -18.30 25.73 -14.36
N SER A 577 -18.70 24.92 -13.37
CA SER A 577 -20.11 24.68 -13.08
C SER A 577 -20.81 25.94 -12.56
N SER A 578 -22.12 26.03 -12.76
CA SER A 578 -22.98 27.13 -12.31
C SER A 578 -23.12 27.28 -10.79
N ALA A 579 -22.38 26.50 -10.00
CA ALA A 579 -22.31 26.64 -8.55
C ALA A 579 -21.51 27.90 -8.13
N SER A 580 -21.90 28.53 -7.03
CA SER A 580 -21.13 29.64 -6.45
C SER A 580 -19.69 29.24 -6.14
N ILE A 581 -18.75 30.19 -6.21
CA ILE A 581 -17.32 29.91 -6.03
C ILE A 581 -17.01 29.23 -4.69
N GLY A 582 -17.72 29.60 -3.60
CA GLY A 582 -17.63 28.91 -2.31
C GLY A 582 -18.07 27.43 -2.36
N LYS A 583 -19.13 27.11 -3.13
CA LYS A 583 -19.55 25.71 -3.37
C LYS A 583 -18.62 24.95 -4.32
N ARG A 584 -17.82 25.65 -5.14
CA ARG A 584 -16.75 25.05 -5.96
C ARG A 584 -15.51 24.77 -5.11
N TYR A 585 -15.11 25.69 -4.22
CA TYR A 585 -14.05 25.43 -3.24
C TYR A 585 -14.41 24.30 -2.27
N ALA A 586 -15.57 24.34 -1.61
CA ALA A 586 -15.96 23.30 -0.64
C ALA A 586 -15.90 21.88 -1.24
N ARG A 587 -16.39 21.69 -2.48
CA ARG A 587 -16.34 20.38 -3.17
C ARG A 587 -14.94 19.87 -3.52
N ASN A 588 -13.93 20.73 -3.49
CA ASN A 588 -12.53 20.37 -3.75
C ASN A 588 -11.67 20.38 -2.47
N ASP A 589 -12.05 21.14 -1.44
CA ASP A 589 -11.58 20.97 -0.05
C ASP A 589 -11.91 19.54 0.44
N GLU A 590 -13.12 19.03 0.14
CA GLU A 590 -13.52 17.62 0.35
C GLU A 590 -12.73 16.59 -0.49
N LEU A 591 -12.10 17.01 -1.60
CA LEU A 591 -11.18 16.17 -2.39
C LEU A 591 -9.72 16.36 -1.94
N GLY A 592 -9.49 17.20 -0.94
CA GLY A 592 -8.17 17.58 -0.45
C GLY A 592 -7.28 18.30 -1.45
N THR A 593 -7.85 18.94 -2.47
CA THR A 593 -7.08 19.76 -3.43
C THR A 593 -6.48 20.96 -2.69
N PRO A 594 -5.14 21.09 -2.58
CA PRO A 594 -4.48 22.03 -1.67
C PRO A 594 -4.52 23.47 -2.16
N LEU A 595 -4.52 23.68 -3.48
CA LEU A 595 -4.39 25.00 -4.08
C LEU A 595 -5.55 25.28 -5.05
N GLY A 596 -6.02 26.53 -5.06
CA GLY A 596 -7.09 26.98 -5.95
C GLY A 596 -6.76 28.30 -6.62
N ILE A 597 -6.96 28.40 -7.94
CA ILE A 597 -6.75 29.63 -8.71
C ILE A 597 -8.11 30.21 -9.10
N THR A 598 -8.34 31.49 -8.74
CA THR A 598 -9.47 32.28 -9.25
C THR A 598 -9.05 33.01 -10.54
N ILE A 599 -9.88 32.90 -11.58
CA ILE A 599 -9.82 33.76 -12.78
C ILE A 599 -11.00 34.73 -12.72
N ASP A 600 -10.74 36.04 -12.73
CA ASP A 600 -11.76 37.07 -12.53
C ASP A 600 -11.64 38.24 -13.52
N PHE A 601 -12.49 39.26 -13.35
CA PHE A 601 -12.49 40.44 -14.23
C PHE A 601 -11.23 41.29 -14.10
N GLN A 602 -10.51 41.19 -12.99
CA GLN A 602 -9.20 41.82 -12.86
C GLN A 602 -8.13 41.03 -13.64
N THR A 603 -8.19 39.69 -13.68
CA THR A 603 -7.32 38.88 -14.57
C THR A 603 -7.45 39.28 -16.04
N VAL A 604 -8.66 39.65 -16.49
CA VAL A 604 -8.90 40.14 -17.87
C VAL A 604 -8.29 41.54 -18.10
N LYS A 605 -8.14 42.36 -17.05
CA LYS A 605 -7.51 43.69 -17.12
C LYS A 605 -5.97 43.63 -17.09
N ASP A 606 -5.39 42.83 -16.20
CA ASP A 606 -3.96 42.91 -15.83
C ASP A 606 -3.16 41.59 -15.93
N ASN A 607 -3.80 40.48 -16.29
CA ASN A 607 -3.23 39.11 -16.33
C ASN A 607 -2.78 38.54 -14.97
N SER A 608 -3.07 39.21 -13.85
CA SER A 608 -2.82 38.67 -12.51
C SER A 608 -3.89 37.65 -12.12
N ILE A 609 -3.52 36.68 -11.28
CA ILE A 609 -4.42 35.62 -10.80
C ILE A 609 -4.32 35.45 -9.28
N THR A 610 -5.45 35.16 -8.64
CA THR A 610 -5.49 34.93 -7.19
C THR A 610 -5.28 33.44 -6.89
N LEU A 611 -4.30 33.12 -6.05
CA LEU A 611 -4.04 31.79 -5.49
C LEU A 611 -4.60 31.69 -4.07
N ARG A 612 -5.39 30.66 -3.81
CA ARG A 612 -5.97 30.27 -2.51
C ARG A 612 -5.29 29.01 -1.99
N ASP A 613 -4.96 29.00 -0.71
CA ASP A 613 -4.72 27.77 0.06
C ASP A 613 -6.04 27.17 0.57
N ARG A 614 -6.16 25.84 0.47
CA ARG A 614 -7.24 25.04 1.03
C ARG A 614 -7.39 25.27 2.53
N ASP A 615 -6.34 25.15 3.32
CA ASP A 615 -6.47 24.98 4.77
C ASP A 615 -6.84 26.29 5.47
N SER A 616 -6.01 27.33 5.33
CA SER A 616 -6.25 28.67 5.88
C SER A 616 -7.34 29.45 5.14
N THR A 617 -7.70 29.06 3.91
CA THR A 617 -8.58 29.79 2.97
C THR A 617 -8.08 31.17 2.51
N LYS A 618 -6.93 31.61 3.02
CA LYS A 618 -6.28 32.87 2.66
C LYS A 618 -5.86 32.87 1.19
N GLN A 619 -5.69 34.06 0.65
CA GLN A 619 -5.45 34.28 -0.77
C GLN A 619 -4.32 35.29 -0.98
N VAL A 620 -3.51 35.05 -2.01
CA VAL A 620 -2.48 35.97 -2.53
C VAL A 620 -2.73 36.22 -4.01
N ARG A 621 -2.29 37.38 -4.53
CA ARG A 621 -2.46 37.74 -5.94
C ARG A 621 -1.16 38.29 -6.52
N ALA A 622 -0.73 37.71 -7.63
CA ALA A 622 0.47 38.10 -8.38
C ALA A 622 0.31 37.70 -9.87
N SER A 623 1.36 37.82 -10.67
CA SER A 623 1.32 37.42 -12.09
C SER A 623 1.12 35.91 -12.27
N GLU A 624 0.66 35.51 -13.47
CA GLU A 624 0.55 34.09 -13.85
C GLU A 624 1.88 33.32 -13.79
N ASP A 625 3.03 34.00 -13.86
CA ASP A 625 4.34 33.36 -13.76
C ASP A 625 4.78 33.16 -12.29
N GLU A 626 4.66 34.19 -11.45
CA GLU A 626 4.96 34.11 -10.01
C GLU A 626 4.07 33.08 -9.29
N ILE A 627 2.79 33.04 -9.64
CA ILE A 627 1.81 32.12 -9.06
C ILE A 627 2.08 30.67 -9.52
N VAL A 628 2.46 30.45 -10.78
CA VAL A 628 2.82 29.10 -11.25
C VAL A 628 4.16 28.64 -10.67
N ALA A 629 5.12 29.55 -10.44
CA ALA A 629 6.34 29.23 -9.71
C ALA A 629 6.07 28.83 -8.25
N ALA A 630 5.22 29.59 -7.54
CA ALA A 630 4.78 29.24 -6.17
C ALA A 630 4.08 27.87 -6.12
N ILE A 631 3.19 27.58 -7.07
CA ILE A 631 2.52 26.27 -7.16
C ILE A 631 3.54 25.14 -7.36
N LYS A 632 4.57 25.34 -8.21
CA LYS A 632 5.62 24.33 -8.40
C LYS A 632 6.37 24.06 -7.09
N ALA A 633 6.93 25.10 -6.46
CA ALA A 633 7.69 24.96 -5.21
C ALA A 633 6.86 24.31 -4.08
N LEU A 634 5.58 24.67 -3.94
CA LEU A 634 4.64 24.05 -3.01
C LEU A 634 4.42 22.55 -3.32
N VAL A 635 4.28 22.17 -4.59
CA VAL A 635 4.00 20.79 -5.04
C VAL A 635 5.22 19.89 -4.93
N ASP A 636 6.42 20.41 -5.15
CA ASP A 636 7.69 19.68 -4.99
C ASP A 636 8.12 19.60 -3.52
N GLY A 637 7.60 20.48 -2.65
CA GLY A 637 7.93 20.55 -1.23
C GLY A 637 9.10 21.49 -0.88
N GLU A 638 9.48 22.36 -1.83
CA GLU A 638 10.56 23.36 -1.68
C GLU A 638 10.11 24.59 -0.85
N GLU A 639 8.82 24.94 -0.88
CA GLU A 639 8.22 26.04 -0.11
C GLU A 639 7.00 25.56 0.69
N THR A 640 6.71 26.23 1.81
CA THR A 640 5.42 26.14 2.51
C THR A 640 4.48 27.26 2.09
N TRP A 641 3.18 27.14 2.43
CA TRP A 641 2.24 28.24 2.20
C TRP A 641 2.63 29.52 2.93
N THR A 642 3.27 29.42 4.11
CA THR A 642 3.75 30.57 4.90
C THR A 642 4.77 31.39 4.12
N ASP A 643 5.68 30.74 3.40
CA ASP A 643 6.73 31.39 2.62
C ASP A 643 6.12 32.13 1.41
N VAL A 644 5.16 31.48 0.74
CA VAL A 644 4.37 32.08 -0.34
C VAL A 644 3.55 33.28 0.17
N GLN A 645 2.96 33.21 1.38
CA GLN A 645 2.26 34.33 2.02
C GLN A 645 3.20 35.48 2.39
N ALA A 646 4.46 35.20 2.73
CA ALA A 646 5.44 36.21 3.10
C ALA A 646 5.98 37.00 1.89
N ARG A 647 6.02 36.37 0.70
CA ARG A 647 6.60 36.97 -0.52
C ARG A 647 5.61 37.46 -1.58
N LEU A 648 4.35 36.99 -1.58
CA LEU A 648 3.32 37.43 -2.54
C LEU A 648 2.26 38.34 -1.89
N PRO A 649 1.76 39.38 -2.60
CA PRO A 649 0.73 40.28 -2.05
C PRO A 649 -0.54 39.56 -1.62
N ALA A 650 -1.05 39.87 -0.42
CA ALA A 650 -2.33 39.37 0.05
C ALA A 650 -3.50 39.91 -0.81
N PHE A 651 -4.52 39.09 -1.04
CA PHE A 651 -5.70 39.49 -1.82
C PHE A 651 -6.82 40.01 -0.91
N GLU A 652 -7.04 41.33 -0.94
CA GLU A 652 -8.02 42.03 -0.10
C GLU A 652 -9.40 42.24 -0.78
N GLY A 653 -9.54 41.88 -2.05
CA GLY A 653 -10.73 42.13 -2.88
C GLY A 653 -10.36 42.62 -4.29
N GLN A 654 -11.34 42.70 -5.21
CA GLN A 654 -11.08 43.22 -6.56
C GLN A 654 -11.05 44.75 -6.54
N ASP A 655 -10.15 45.36 -7.30
CA ASP A 655 -10.07 46.83 -7.35
C ASP A 655 -11.33 47.47 -7.99
N LEU A 656 -12.08 46.70 -8.78
CA LEU A 656 -13.42 47.05 -9.28
C LEU A 656 -14.43 47.35 -8.16
N ASP A 657 -14.35 46.63 -7.03
CA ASP A 657 -15.26 46.86 -5.90
C ASP A 657 -14.95 48.20 -5.20
N LYS A 658 -13.68 48.62 -5.21
CA LYS A 658 -13.19 49.85 -4.56
C LYS A 658 -13.64 51.13 -5.30
N GLU A 659 -13.75 51.08 -6.64
CA GLU A 659 -14.33 52.17 -7.46
C GLU A 659 -15.84 52.35 -7.18
N SER A 660 -16.56 51.27 -6.87
CA SER A 660 -17.99 51.33 -6.50
C SER A 660 -18.24 51.92 -5.10
N ALA A 661 -17.31 51.73 -4.17
CA ALA A 661 -17.40 52.26 -2.82
C ALA A 661 -17.15 53.78 -2.75
N THR A 662 -16.35 54.33 -3.67
CA THR A 662 -15.97 55.75 -3.69
C THR A 662 -16.94 56.66 -4.46
N THR A 663 -17.88 56.10 -5.23
CA THR A 663 -18.82 56.87 -6.07
C THR A 663 -20.15 57.23 -5.37
N ASN A 664 -20.43 56.68 -4.19
CA ASN A 664 -21.72 56.83 -3.49
C ASN A 664 -21.80 58.02 -2.51
N THR A 665 -21.02 59.11 -2.71
CA THR A 665 -21.01 60.27 -1.78
C THR A 665 -21.12 61.65 -2.46
N THR A 666 -21.62 61.74 -3.69
CA THR A 666 -22.02 63.05 -4.27
C THR A 666 -23.12 62.99 -5.32
N SER A 667 -24.38 62.80 -4.90
CA SER A 667 -25.54 63.27 -5.69
C SER A 667 -26.80 63.41 -4.82
N ILE A 668 -27.24 64.65 -4.59
CA ILE A 668 -28.57 64.95 -4.05
C ILE A 668 -29.21 66.01 -4.95
N MET A 669 -30.27 65.61 -5.64
CA MET A 669 -31.23 66.51 -6.29
C MET A 669 -32.66 66.19 -5.79
N PRO A 670 -33.59 67.16 -5.82
CA PRO A 670 -34.67 67.22 -4.84
C PRO A 670 -35.87 66.29 -5.14
N PRO A 671 -36.64 65.91 -4.10
CA PRO A 671 -37.83 65.09 -4.24
C PRO A 671 -38.97 65.83 -4.96
N ARG A 672 -39.77 65.09 -5.72
CA ARG A 672 -40.92 65.58 -6.49
C ARG A 672 -42.19 65.52 -5.63
N ALA A 673 -42.97 66.60 -5.61
CA ALA A 673 -44.12 66.74 -4.71
C ALA A 673 -45.35 65.89 -5.11
N PRO A 674 -46.10 65.35 -4.14
CA PRO A 674 -47.48 64.86 -4.33
C PRO A 674 -48.50 66.00 -4.23
N SER A 675 -49.69 65.81 -4.82
CA SER A 675 -50.80 66.77 -4.82
C SER A 675 -51.61 66.75 -3.52
N ALA A 676 -52.23 67.89 -3.17
CA ALA A 676 -52.83 68.14 -1.86
C ALA A 676 -54.33 67.79 -1.74
N SER A 677 -54.74 67.49 -0.51
CA SER A 677 -56.08 67.75 0.03
C SER A 677 -55.98 68.21 1.50
N HIS A 678 -56.92 69.05 1.93
CA HIS A 678 -56.96 69.82 3.19
C HIS A 678 -58.38 69.68 3.81
N PRO A 679 -58.71 70.19 5.01
CA PRO A 679 -57.86 70.68 6.13
C PRO A 679 -58.33 70.25 7.57
N ASP A 680 -57.40 70.25 8.55
CA ASP A 680 -57.51 70.75 9.96
C ASP A 680 -58.70 70.31 10.89
N PRO A 681 -58.77 70.65 12.20
CA PRO A 681 -57.73 71.04 13.17
C PRO A 681 -57.63 70.14 14.43
N THR A 682 -56.47 70.16 15.10
CA THR A 682 -56.39 70.33 16.58
C THR A 682 -55.00 70.79 17.04
N ARG A 683 -54.94 71.51 18.17
CA ARG A 683 -53.79 72.24 18.77
C ARG A 683 -53.98 72.23 20.30
N PRO A 684 -53.05 72.70 21.17
CA PRO A 684 -51.62 73.05 21.02
C PRO A 684 -50.75 72.46 22.20
N SER A 685 -49.66 73.17 22.58
CA SER A 685 -48.86 73.10 23.83
C SER A 685 -47.74 72.04 23.88
N LEU A 686 -46.55 72.29 24.45
CA LEU A 686 -45.98 73.51 25.10
C LEU A 686 -44.44 73.58 24.89
N SER A 687 -43.76 74.60 25.43
CA SER A 687 -42.36 75.01 25.17
C SER A 687 -41.68 75.52 26.48
N PRO A 688 -40.47 76.13 26.53
CA PRO A 688 -39.13 75.84 25.93
C PRO A 688 -37.95 75.94 26.97
N SER A 689 -36.70 76.09 26.48
CA SER A 689 -35.58 76.90 27.08
C SER A 689 -34.68 76.28 28.20
N LEU A 690 -33.43 76.71 28.48
CA LEU A 690 -32.39 77.53 27.77
C LEU A 690 -30.99 77.42 28.48
N GLY A 691 -29.91 77.91 27.84
CA GLY A 691 -28.55 78.14 28.41
C GLY A 691 -27.42 77.51 27.57
N LEU A 692 -26.39 78.16 26.99
CA LEU A 692 -25.48 79.29 27.32
C LEU A 692 -24.48 78.97 28.46
N GLU A 693 -23.20 79.41 28.44
CA GLU A 693 -22.51 80.41 27.58
C GLU A 693 -21.01 80.05 27.32
N ALA A 694 -20.20 80.97 26.77
CA ALA A 694 -18.80 80.74 26.35
C ALA A 694 -17.86 81.93 26.66
N ARG A 695 -16.52 81.72 26.71
CA ARG A 695 -15.45 82.73 26.50
C ARG A 695 -14.03 82.13 26.43
N ALA A 696 -13.12 82.83 25.73
CA ALA A 696 -11.65 82.65 25.77
C ALA A 696 -10.99 83.78 26.61
N PRO A 697 -9.66 83.78 26.91
CA PRO A 697 -8.72 84.47 26.00
C PRO A 697 -7.20 84.07 26.05
N VAL A 698 -6.39 84.81 25.25
CA VAL A 698 -4.92 85.10 25.35
C VAL A 698 -3.89 84.29 24.51
N ARG A 699 -3.12 85.08 23.76
CA ARG A 699 -2.04 84.80 22.79
C ARG A 699 -0.72 84.31 23.40
N ARG A 700 0.14 83.68 22.55
CA ARG A 700 1.45 84.25 22.15
C ARG A 700 1.93 83.68 20.80
N ASN A 701 2.73 84.46 20.06
CA ASN A 701 3.25 84.12 18.71
C ASN A 701 4.70 83.60 18.77
N LEU A 702 5.14 82.89 17.71
CA LEU A 702 6.29 83.31 16.90
C LEU A 702 6.36 82.60 15.51
N PHE A 703 7.07 83.21 14.57
CA PHE A 703 7.38 82.76 13.19
C PHE A 703 8.69 81.91 13.18
N SER A 704 9.22 81.31 12.10
CA SER A 704 9.04 81.51 10.64
C SER A 704 9.34 80.21 9.84
N ALA A 705 9.34 80.28 8.50
CA ALA A 705 9.59 79.14 7.58
C ALA A 705 10.56 79.50 6.44
N HIS A 706 11.19 78.51 5.76
CA HIS A 706 11.53 78.56 4.32
C HIS A 706 12.00 77.22 3.66
N LEU A 707 12.17 77.29 2.32
CA LEU A 707 12.50 76.30 1.27
C LEU A 707 13.79 75.44 1.52
N SER A 708 14.14 74.36 0.76
CA SER A 708 14.13 74.21 -0.71
C SER A 708 14.37 72.78 -1.27
N ARG A 709 14.44 72.65 -2.62
CA ARG A 709 14.86 71.46 -3.41
C ARG A 709 16.21 71.71 -4.12
N ARG A 710 17.05 70.67 -4.36
CA ARG A 710 17.61 70.25 -5.69
C ARG A 710 18.90 69.38 -5.66
N SER A 711 18.98 68.43 -6.60
CA SER A 711 20.12 67.91 -7.41
C SER A 711 21.57 67.77 -6.87
N GLY A 712 22.24 66.67 -7.25
CA GLY A 712 23.72 66.54 -7.30
C GLY A 712 24.19 65.11 -7.64
N SER A 713 25.39 64.94 -8.24
CA SER A 713 25.93 63.63 -8.67
C SER A 713 27.47 63.56 -8.63
N SER A 714 28.02 62.36 -8.28
CA SER A 714 29.45 61.95 -8.38
C SER A 714 30.47 62.80 -7.57
N THR A 715 31.64 62.33 -7.11
CA THR A 715 32.67 61.48 -7.77
C THR A 715 33.68 60.91 -6.73
N THR A 716 34.37 59.80 -7.05
CA THR A 716 35.62 59.20 -6.46
C THR A 716 36.26 59.72 -5.16
N GLN A 717 36.67 58.80 -4.26
CA GLN A 717 38.10 58.50 -3.92
C GLN A 717 38.26 57.30 -2.94
N THR A 718 39.51 56.86 -2.72
CA THR A 718 39.96 55.64 -1.99
C THR A 718 41.25 55.91 -1.17
N PRO A 719 41.85 54.96 -0.38
CA PRO A 719 41.20 53.82 0.31
C PRO A 719 41.31 53.56 1.86
N PRO A 720 42.42 53.67 2.63
CA PRO A 720 42.96 52.45 3.28
C PRO A 720 43.39 52.49 4.78
N LEU A 721 43.76 51.30 5.29
CA LEU A 721 44.50 50.98 6.56
C LEU A 721 43.67 51.02 7.89
N ASP A 722 43.94 50.22 8.94
CA ASP A 722 44.99 49.19 9.15
C ASP A 722 44.70 48.12 10.26
N VAL A 723 45.53 47.05 10.30
CA VAL A 723 46.09 46.25 11.46
C VAL A 723 45.18 45.87 12.68
N SER A 724 45.22 44.68 13.33
CA SER A 724 46.31 43.71 13.69
C SER A 724 45.73 42.27 13.79
N THR A 725 46.36 41.14 13.36
CA THR A 725 47.55 40.38 13.88
C THR A 725 47.37 39.80 15.31
N SER A 726 47.90 38.62 15.74
CA SER A 726 48.99 37.75 15.24
C SER A 726 48.90 36.29 15.82
N HIS A 727 49.17 35.21 15.06
CA HIS A 727 50.38 34.30 15.19
C HIS A 727 50.35 33.17 16.26
N SER A 728 51.08 32.03 16.15
CA SER A 728 51.81 31.38 15.02
C SER A 728 52.39 29.97 15.37
N ALA A 729 52.78 29.19 14.33
CA ALA A 729 53.80 28.10 14.31
C ALA A 729 53.49 26.78 15.06
N SER A 730 53.98 25.58 14.68
CA SER A 730 54.60 24.99 13.45
C SER A 730 54.68 23.44 13.67
N ASN A 731 55.21 22.50 12.86
CA ASN A 731 55.94 22.39 11.57
C ASN A 731 55.82 20.89 11.11
N GLY A 732 56.29 20.38 9.96
CA GLY A 732 56.90 20.94 8.75
C GLY A 732 57.62 19.87 7.88
N ALA A 733 57.61 20.03 6.54
CA ALA A 733 58.41 19.31 5.50
C ALA A 733 58.19 17.76 5.35
N ASN A 734 58.38 17.11 4.19
CA ASN A 734 59.07 17.45 2.93
C ASN A 734 58.34 16.92 1.65
N HIS A 735 58.41 17.73 0.59
CA HIS A 735 58.71 17.42 -0.84
C HIS A 735 58.46 16.01 -1.46
N ALA A 736 57.94 15.86 -2.71
CA ALA A 736 57.45 16.80 -3.76
C ALA A 736 56.68 15.98 -4.88
N GLN A 737 56.38 16.37 -6.14
CA GLN A 737 56.81 17.50 -7.01
C GLN A 737 55.81 17.93 -8.14
N HIS A 738 56.19 17.87 -9.43
CA HIS A 738 55.65 18.56 -10.63
C HIS A 738 55.35 17.59 -11.82
N PRO A 739 54.72 17.99 -12.97
CA PRO A 739 53.86 19.16 -13.27
C PRO A 739 52.64 18.93 -14.25
N SER A 740 51.85 20.01 -14.47
CA SER A 740 51.31 20.52 -15.77
C SER A 740 49.88 20.22 -16.30
N LEU A 741 49.17 21.32 -16.66
CA LEU A 741 48.27 21.60 -17.81
C LEU A 741 47.08 20.63 -18.12
N PHE A 742 45.81 21.05 -18.16
CA PHE A 742 45.20 21.94 -19.19
C PHE A 742 43.79 22.47 -18.80
N SER A 743 43.18 23.35 -19.63
CA SER A 743 41.83 23.94 -19.47
C SER A 743 40.78 23.37 -20.46
N PRO A 744 39.46 23.47 -20.18
CA PRO A 744 38.41 22.85 -21.00
C PRO A 744 37.94 23.73 -22.19
N PRO A 745 37.46 23.13 -23.31
CA PRO A 745 36.88 23.84 -24.45
C PRO A 745 35.34 24.01 -24.38
N GLN A 746 34.80 24.98 -25.13
CA GLN A 746 33.36 25.20 -25.33
C GLN A 746 32.85 24.63 -26.68
N PRO A 747 31.53 24.38 -26.85
CA PRO A 747 30.95 23.86 -28.10
C PRO A 747 30.78 24.95 -29.19
N SER A 748 30.75 24.52 -30.46
CA SER A 748 30.58 25.37 -31.65
C SER A 748 29.31 25.03 -32.45
N ILE A 749 28.91 25.91 -33.39
CA ILE A 749 27.52 26.10 -33.82
C ILE A 749 27.30 25.85 -35.33
N THR A 750 26.52 24.80 -35.68
CA THR A 750 25.70 24.64 -36.92
C THR A 750 26.47 24.52 -38.28
N PRO A 751 25.85 24.25 -39.47
CA PRO A 751 24.41 24.19 -39.79
C PRO A 751 23.88 23.07 -40.75
N ALA A 752 22.56 23.18 -41.02
CA ALA A 752 21.77 22.64 -42.15
C ALA A 752 20.95 21.35 -41.95
N SER A 753 19.95 21.18 -42.84
CA SER A 753 18.77 20.31 -42.82
C SER A 753 18.43 19.94 -44.31
N PRO A 754 17.28 19.37 -44.76
CA PRO A 754 16.03 18.92 -44.10
C PRO A 754 15.45 17.58 -44.64
N PHE A 755 14.11 17.37 -44.49
CA PHE A 755 13.24 16.25 -44.97
C PHE A 755 13.29 14.95 -44.15
N ALA A 756 12.19 14.19 -43.96
CA ALA A 756 10.75 14.42 -44.18
C ALA A 756 9.90 13.58 -43.18
N SER A 757 8.57 13.64 -43.29
CA SER A 757 7.63 13.06 -42.32
C SER A 757 6.78 11.87 -42.84
N ARG A 758 5.98 11.29 -41.92
CA ARG A 758 4.79 10.43 -42.14
C ARG A 758 5.00 8.88 -42.21
N PRO A 759 3.93 8.06 -42.01
CA PRO A 759 3.90 7.09 -40.91
C PRO A 759 3.94 5.61 -41.35
N PRO A 760 4.08 4.65 -40.40
CA PRO A 760 3.92 3.23 -40.70
C PRO A 760 2.47 2.88 -41.12
N GLN A 761 2.34 2.03 -42.13
CA GLN A 761 1.10 1.31 -42.45
C GLN A 761 1.24 -0.19 -42.13
N LEU A 762 0.12 -0.82 -41.83
CA LEU A 762 -0.03 -2.28 -41.72
C LEU A 762 0.10 -2.93 -43.10
N HIS A 763 0.61 -4.17 -43.17
CA HIS A 763 -0.03 -5.30 -43.88
C HIS A 763 0.67 -6.64 -43.51
N PRO A 764 0.05 -7.83 -43.73
CA PRO A 764 0.42 -9.06 -43.04
C PRO A 764 0.91 -10.24 -43.92
N SER A 765 1.48 -11.25 -43.24
CA SER A 765 1.33 -12.72 -43.47
C SER A 765 1.77 -13.40 -44.78
N PHE A 766 2.30 -14.65 -44.64
CA PHE A 766 2.60 -15.66 -45.68
C PHE A 766 3.66 -15.23 -46.74
N SER A 767 4.69 -16.02 -47.07
CA SER A 767 4.75 -17.46 -47.30
C SER A 767 6.21 -17.98 -47.27
N ALA A 768 6.44 -19.29 -47.41
CA ALA A 768 7.76 -19.92 -47.40
C ALA A 768 8.25 -20.32 -48.81
N ALA A 769 9.55 -20.18 -49.08
CA ALA A 769 10.22 -20.80 -50.23
C ALA A 769 11.71 -21.12 -49.96
N GLN A 770 12.03 -22.39 -50.18
CA GLN A 770 13.29 -23.14 -50.23
C GLN A 770 14.56 -22.42 -50.80
N GLY A 771 15.76 -22.91 -50.42
CA GLY A 771 16.87 -23.06 -51.38
C GLY A 771 18.33 -22.97 -50.88
N ASN A 772 19.01 -24.12 -50.74
CA ASN A 772 20.47 -24.39 -50.81
C ASN A 772 21.43 -23.66 -49.80
N LEU A 773 22.28 -24.33 -49.00
CA LEU A 773 23.37 -25.31 -49.26
C LEU A 773 24.70 -24.70 -49.77
N VAL A 774 25.74 -24.66 -48.92
CA VAL A 774 27.18 -24.88 -49.25
C VAL A 774 27.96 -25.40 -48.01
N SER A 775 28.68 -26.52 -48.19
CA SER A 775 29.78 -27.19 -47.43
C SER A 775 30.15 -26.89 -45.95
N ASP A 776 30.16 -27.97 -45.16
CA ASP A 776 31.03 -28.30 -44.00
C ASP A 776 32.47 -28.70 -44.48
N PRO A 777 33.55 -28.82 -43.65
CA PRO A 777 33.85 -30.10 -42.97
C PRO A 777 34.77 -30.14 -41.69
N PHE A 778 34.80 -31.32 -41.03
CA PHE A 778 35.72 -31.84 -39.97
C PHE A 778 35.59 -31.30 -38.53
N ALA A 779 35.21 -32.02 -37.45
CA ALA A 779 34.87 -33.43 -37.11
C ALA A 779 35.92 -34.36 -36.41
N ALA A 780 35.70 -34.64 -35.11
CA ALA A 780 36.12 -35.84 -34.31
C ALA A 780 35.42 -35.78 -32.91
N ALA A 781 34.48 -36.67 -32.52
CA ALA A 781 34.62 -38.04 -31.94
C ALA A 781 35.06 -38.06 -30.45
N ALA A 782 34.51 -38.83 -29.48
CA ALA A 782 33.35 -39.75 -29.33
C ALA A 782 33.18 -40.07 -27.79
N PRO A 783 32.34 -41.00 -27.24
CA PRO A 783 31.27 -41.87 -27.78
C PRO A 783 29.90 -41.72 -27.04
N ALA A 784 28.98 -42.70 -27.13
CA ALA A 784 27.56 -42.56 -26.73
C ALA A 784 26.94 -43.82 -26.04
N ALA A 785 25.71 -43.68 -25.49
CA ALA A 785 24.88 -44.78 -24.95
C ALA A 785 23.35 -44.59 -25.15
N THR A 786 22.84 -45.06 -26.30
CA THR A 786 21.49 -45.64 -26.58
C THR A 786 20.21 -45.16 -25.87
N ARG A 787 19.20 -44.79 -26.66
CA ARG A 787 17.75 -44.88 -26.33
C ARG A 787 16.96 -45.31 -27.60
N PRO A 788 15.93 -46.19 -27.52
CA PRO A 788 15.23 -46.73 -28.71
C PRO A 788 14.21 -45.75 -29.34
N PRO A 789 13.78 -46.00 -30.61
CA PRO A 789 13.00 -45.05 -31.42
C PRO A 789 11.48 -45.13 -31.22
N ALA A 790 10.77 -44.10 -31.70
CA ALA A 790 9.31 -44.03 -31.74
C ALA A 790 8.73 -44.71 -33.00
N SER A 791 7.49 -45.20 -32.89
CA SER A 791 6.70 -45.77 -34.00
C SER A 791 5.47 -44.92 -34.31
N THR A 792 5.25 -44.64 -35.59
CA THR A 792 4.06 -43.93 -36.11
C THR A 792 2.83 -44.83 -36.17
N LEU A 793 1.66 -44.29 -35.85
CA LEU A 793 0.35 -44.79 -36.30
C LEU A 793 -0.60 -43.61 -36.58
N ALA A 794 -1.62 -43.83 -37.41
CA ALA A 794 -2.34 -42.76 -38.11
C ALA A 794 -3.59 -42.21 -37.38
N TYR A 795 -3.96 -40.98 -37.71
CA TYR A 795 -5.24 -40.37 -37.34
C TYR A 795 -6.41 -40.97 -38.15
N PRO A 796 -7.54 -41.32 -37.53
CA PRO A 796 -8.79 -41.56 -38.23
C PRO A 796 -9.47 -40.24 -38.64
N THR A 797 -10.25 -40.28 -39.73
CA THR A 797 -11.04 -39.14 -40.24
C THR A 797 -12.22 -38.78 -39.32
N THR A 798 -12.61 -37.51 -39.36
CA THR A 798 -13.78 -36.96 -38.64
C THR A 798 -15.09 -37.65 -39.01
N ALA A 799 -15.92 -37.96 -38.02
CA ALA A 799 -17.32 -38.31 -38.23
C ALA A 799 -18.15 -37.09 -38.68
N ALA A 800 -19.30 -37.34 -39.30
CA ALA A 800 -20.29 -36.30 -39.57
C ALA A 800 -21.06 -35.93 -38.28
N PRO A 801 -21.64 -34.71 -38.20
CA PRO A 801 -22.47 -34.31 -37.06
C PRO A 801 -23.70 -35.20 -36.88
N THR A 802 -24.18 -35.30 -35.65
CA THR A 802 -25.45 -35.94 -35.29
C THR A 802 -26.58 -34.89 -35.28
N ASP A 803 -27.84 -35.33 -35.31
CA ASP A 803 -29.01 -34.41 -35.29
C ASP A 803 -28.98 -33.45 -34.08
N ARG A 804 -28.40 -33.88 -32.95
CA ARG A 804 -28.22 -33.06 -31.73
C ARG A 804 -27.21 -31.94 -31.89
N ASP A 805 -26.19 -32.13 -32.74
CA ASP A 805 -25.22 -31.09 -33.05
C ASP A 805 -25.86 -29.96 -33.87
N GLU A 806 -26.85 -30.28 -34.73
CA GLU A 806 -27.64 -29.28 -35.44
C GLU A 806 -28.61 -28.51 -34.51
N GLU A 807 -29.25 -29.19 -33.54
CA GLU A 807 -30.10 -28.51 -32.54
C GLU A 807 -29.31 -27.46 -31.73
N VAL A 808 -28.12 -27.80 -31.26
CA VAL A 808 -27.24 -26.86 -30.54
C VAL A 808 -26.78 -25.72 -31.45
N LEU A 809 -26.45 -26.01 -32.72
CA LEU A 809 -26.07 -24.98 -33.70
C LEU A 809 -27.22 -24.02 -34.03
N GLU A 810 -28.46 -24.49 -34.16
CA GLU A 810 -29.60 -23.61 -34.41
C GLU A 810 -29.99 -22.81 -33.15
N ALA A 811 -29.85 -23.37 -31.95
CA ALA A 811 -29.99 -22.61 -30.70
C ALA A 811 -28.97 -21.46 -30.60
N GLN A 812 -27.69 -21.71 -30.93
CA GLN A 812 -26.66 -20.67 -30.99
C GLN A 812 -26.94 -19.62 -32.08
N ARG A 813 -27.45 -20.01 -33.25
CA ARG A 813 -27.91 -19.08 -34.29
C ARG A 813 -29.13 -18.26 -33.82
N GLN A 814 -30.02 -18.84 -33.02
CA GLN A 814 -31.18 -18.16 -32.45
C GLN A 814 -30.76 -17.04 -31.48
N ASP A 815 -29.82 -17.30 -30.57
CA ASP A 815 -29.29 -16.27 -29.67
C ASP A 815 -28.48 -15.19 -30.43
N ALA A 816 -27.71 -15.57 -31.44
CA ALA A 816 -27.02 -14.61 -32.30
C ALA A 816 -28.02 -13.66 -33.03
N ARG A 817 -29.17 -14.16 -33.49
CA ARG A 817 -30.26 -13.33 -34.05
C ARG A 817 -30.85 -12.39 -33.00
N ILE A 818 -31.11 -12.88 -31.79
CA ILE A 818 -31.61 -12.10 -30.64
C ILE A 818 -30.66 -10.96 -30.28
N ASN A 819 -29.35 -11.24 -30.19
CA ASN A 819 -28.33 -10.24 -29.86
C ASN A 819 -28.12 -9.20 -30.98
N ALA A 820 -28.26 -9.59 -32.26
CA ALA A 820 -28.30 -8.66 -33.37
C ALA A 820 -29.52 -7.72 -33.31
N MET A 821 -30.70 -8.25 -32.92
CA MET A 821 -31.92 -7.46 -32.75
C MET A 821 -31.82 -6.48 -31.57
N MET A 822 -31.32 -6.93 -30.41
CA MET A 822 -31.02 -6.08 -29.26
C MET A 822 -30.07 -4.91 -29.60
N THR A 823 -29.08 -5.16 -30.47
CA THR A 823 -28.14 -4.13 -30.93
C THR A 823 -28.83 -3.06 -31.80
N ARG A 824 -29.75 -3.49 -32.69
CA ARG A 824 -30.58 -2.59 -33.51
C ARG A 824 -31.55 -1.76 -32.66
N TYR A 825 -32.22 -2.37 -31.67
CA TYR A 825 -33.09 -1.67 -30.72
C TYR A 825 -32.32 -0.59 -29.95
N ARG A 826 -31.15 -0.92 -29.39
CA ARG A 826 -30.28 0.04 -28.69
C ARG A 826 -29.87 1.21 -29.61
N SER A 827 -29.56 0.93 -30.88
CA SER A 827 -29.24 1.96 -31.87
C SER A 827 -30.43 2.88 -32.18
N ARG A 828 -31.65 2.32 -32.33
CA ARG A 828 -32.90 3.10 -32.48
C ARG A 828 -33.18 4.00 -31.28
N GLN A 829 -33.00 3.49 -30.06
CA GLN A 829 -33.18 4.27 -28.82
C GLN A 829 -32.16 5.42 -28.71
N TYR A 830 -30.90 5.20 -29.08
CA TYR A 830 -29.90 6.27 -29.16
C TYR A 830 -30.26 7.32 -30.24
N ALA A 831 -30.77 6.90 -31.40
CA ALA A 831 -31.22 7.81 -32.45
C ALA A 831 -32.41 8.67 -32.02
N LYS A 832 -33.43 8.10 -31.35
CA LYS A 832 -34.53 8.87 -30.73
C LYS A 832 -34.01 9.92 -29.74
N ARG A 833 -33.02 9.58 -28.91
CA ARG A 833 -32.41 10.51 -27.92
C ARG A 833 -31.55 11.62 -28.54
N ALA A 834 -30.95 11.39 -29.71
CA ALA A 834 -30.11 12.38 -30.38
C ALA A 834 -30.89 13.46 -31.18
N ALA A 835 -32.17 13.22 -31.47
CA ALA A 835 -32.95 13.98 -32.45
C ALA A 835 -33.59 15.29 -31.91
N HIS A 836 -32.79 16.20 -31.34
CA HIS A 836 -33.28 17.51 -30.86
C HIS A 836 -32.42 18.73 -31.26
N PRO A 837 -32.82 19.45 -32.32
CA PRO A 837 -32.53 20.87 -32.50
C PRO A 837 -33.81 21.74 -32.58
N THR A 838 -33.62 23.06 -32.52
CA THR A 838 -34.64 24.12 -32.42
C THR A 838 -35.49 24.35 -33.68
N ALA A 839 -36.83 24.40 -33.57
CA ALA A 839 -37.70 25.10 -34.54
C ALA A 839 -39.15 25.34 -34.05
N GLY A 840 -39.72 26.50 -34.44
CA GLY A 840 -41.12 26.68 -34.94
C GLY A 840 -42.32 26.29 -34.07
N ARG A 841 -43.07 27.28 -33.55
CA ARG A 841 -44.33 27.11 -32.80
C ARG A 841 -45.57 26.82 -33.69
N SER A 842 -45.49 25.90 -34.67
CA SER A 842 -46.68 25.37 -35.37
C SER A 842 -46.42 24.02 -36.06
N ARG A 843 -46.72 22.92 -35.35
CA ARG A 843 -46.94 21.52 -35.83
C ARG A 843 -47.02 20.58 -34.62
N ARG A 844 -48.04 20.73 -33.76
CA ARG A 844 -48.12 20.01 -32.46
C ARG A 844 -49.08 18.80 -32.41
N HIS A 845 -50.09 18.69 -33.28
CA HIS A 845 -50.98 17.52 -33.29
C HIS A 845 -50.48 16.36 -34.15
N GLN A 846 -50.05 16.59 -35.40
CA GLN A 846 -49.51 15.51 -36.26
C GLN A 846 -48.22 14.85 -35.73
N ARG A 847 -47.55 15.44 -34.72
CA ARG A 847 -46.41 14.83 -34.02
C ARG A 847 -46.79 14.02 -32.78
N ALA A 848 -48.03 14.10 -32.29
CA ALA A 848 -48.46 13.35 -31.12
C ALA A 848 -48.80 11.89 -31.47
N GLN A 849 -49.62 11.67 -32.50
CA GLN A 849 -50.04 10.32 -32.93
C GLN A 849 -48.84 9.48 -33.39
N GLY A 850 -48.09 9.94 -34.40
CA GLY A 850 -46.87 9.26 -34.87
C GLY A 850 -45.68 9.22 -33.89
N GLN A 851 -45.89 9.63 -32.63
CA GLN A 851 -44.97 9.39 -31.52
C GLN A 851 -45.57 8.44 -30.46
N GLN A 852 -46.90 8.31 -30.36
CA GLN A 852 -47.56 7.21 -29.65
C GLN A 852 -47.44 5.89 -30.44
N ASP A 853 -47.80 5.89 -31.73
CA ASP A 853 -47.77 4.69 -32.59
C ASP A 853 -46.39 4.02 -32.55
N GLY A 854 -45.32 4.82 -32.66
CA GLY A 854 -43.92 4.37 -32.62
C GLY A 854 -43.31 4.23 -31.22
N ASP A 855 -44.09 4.41 -30.15
CA ASP A 855 -43.74 4.00 -28.78
C ASP A 855 -44.51 2.72 -28.37
N GLU A 856 -45.72 2.48 -28.89
CA GLU A 856 -46.44 1.19 -28.76
C GLU A 856 -45.71 0.06 -29.54
N GLU A 857 -45.27 0.30 -30.77
CA GLU A 857 -44.48 -0.68 -31.57
C GLU A 857 -43.21 -1.16 -30.82
N LEU A 858 -42.58 -0.29 -30.02
CA LEU A 858 -41.41 -0.63 -29.21
C LEU A 858 -41.77 -1.40 -27.93
N ALA A 859 -42.97 -1.21 -27.38
CA ALA A 859 -43.47 -1.98 -26.25
C ALA A 859 -43.82 -3.41 -26.68
N GLU A 860 -44.41 -3.59 -27.86
CA GLU A 860 -44.65 -4.92 -28.45
C GLU A 860 -43.35 -5.66 -28.81
N GLU A 861 -42.33 -4.97 -29.36
CA GLU A 861 -40.98 -5.55 -29.53
C GLU A 861 -40.39 -6.02 -28.17
N GLU A 862 -40.56 -5.26 -27.08
CA GLU A 862 -39.99 -5.59 -25.77
C GLU A 862 -40.75 -6.72 -25.04
N GLU A 863 -42.08 -6.74 -25.13
CA GLU A 863 -42.94 -7.85 -24.66
C GLU A 863 -42.56 -9.18 -25.33
N LEU A 864 -42.50 -9.19 -26.67
CA LEU A 864 -42.14 -10.38 -27.46
C LEU A 864 -40.73 -10.90 -27.13
N MET A 865 -39.76 -9.99 -26.97
CA MET A 865 -38.37 -10.33 -26.61
C MET A 865 -38.25 -10.90 -25.18
N ASN A 866 -39.08 -10.45 -24.25
CA ASN A 866 -39.14 -11.02 -22.89
C ASN A 866 -39.78 -12.41 -22.89
N GLN A 867 -40.79 -12.66 -23.72
CA GLN A 867 -41.38 -13.99 -23.91
C GLN A 867 -40.37 -14.98 -24.53
N LEU A 868 -39.64 -14.58 -25.58
CA LEU A 868 -38.55 -15.39 -26.17
C LEU A 868 -37.46 -15.72 -25.14
N ARG A 869 -37.05 -14.76 -24.31
CA ARG A 869 -36.10 -14.96 -23.19
C ARG A 869 -36.63 -15.84 -22.06
N SER A 870 -37.93 -16.11 -22.01
CA SER A 870 -38.55 -17.04 -21.05
C SER A 870 -38.64 -18.46 -21.63
N ALA A 871 -38.84 -18.59 -22.94
CA ALA A 871 -38.77 -19.86 -23.66
C ALA A 871 -37.35 -20.43 -23.68
N LEU A 872 -36.36 -19.67 -24.19
CA LEU A 872 -34.99 -20.15 -24.41
C LEU A 872 -34.34 -20.65 -23.10
N ARG A 873 -34.59 -19.98 -21.96
CA ARG A 873 -34.10 -20.42 -20.64
C ARG A 873 -34.71 -21.74 -20.18
N LYS A 874 -35.96 -22.06 -20.53
CA LYS A 874 -36.58 -23.34 -20.17
C LYS A 874 -36.02 -24.51 -21.00
N GLU A 875 -35.59 -24.24 -22.22
CA GLU A 875 -34.95 -25.25 -23.07
C GLU A 875 -33.51 -25.52 -22.63
N VAL A 876 -32.73 -24.48 -22.32
CA VAL A 876 -31.37 -24.63 -21.74
C VAL A 876 -31.40 -25.40 -20.42
N TYR A 877 -32.25 -25.01 -19.46
CA TYR A 877 -32.35 -25.72 -18.18
C TYR A 877 -32.76 -27.20 -18.34
N ARG A 878 -33.63 -27.54 -19.30
CA ARG A 878 -34.00 -28.93 -19.59
C ARG A 878 -32.81 -29.74 -20.15
N ALA A 879 -32.04 -29.14 -21.07
CA ALA A 879 -30.86 -29.80 -21.64
C ALA A 879 -29.76 -30.05 -20.58
N GLU A 880 -29.59 -29.13 -19.63
CA GLU A 880 -28.67 -29.27 -18.51
C GLU A 880 -29.10 -30.40 -17.54
N GLU A 881 -30.38 -30.48 -17.18
CA GLU A 881 -30.91 -31.57 -16.33
C GLU A 881 -30.74 -32.96 -16.99
N GLU A 882 -31.02 -33.11 -18.28
CA GLU A 882 -30.89 -34.39 -18.99
C GLU A 882 -29.42 -34.84 -19.13
N CYS A 883 -28.47 -33.91 -19.33
CA CYS A 883 -27.04 -34.22 -19.32
C CYS A 883 -26.54 -34.64 -17.93
N TRP A 884 -27.04 -33.99 -16.86
CA TRP A 884 -26.64 -34.30 -15.48
C TRP A 884 -27.06 -35.73 -15.08
N MET A 885 -28.29 -36.13 -15.44
CA MET A 885 -28.84 -37.46 -15.19
C MET A 885 -28.00 -38.58 -15.83
N PHE A 886 -27.56 -38.43 -17.09
CA PHE A 886 -26.68 -39.42 -17.73
C PHE A 886 -25.32 -39.52 -17.03
N GLY A 887 -24.77 -38.39 -16.57
CA GLY A 887 -23.50 -38.34 -15.85
C GLY A 887 -23.51 -39.06 -14.49
N GLU A 888 -24.66 -39.22 -13.83
CA GLU A 888 -24.75 -40.05 -12.61
C GLU A 888 -24.83 -41.56 -12.92
N VAL A 889 -25.55 -41.95 -13.98
CA VAL A 889 -25.74 -43.37 -14.35
C VAL A 889 -24.41 -44.07 -14.66
N GLU A 890 -23.49 -43.42 -15.37
CA GLU A 890 -22.16 -44.00 -15.63
C GLU A 890 -21.29 -44.07 -14.37
N ARG A 891 -21.34 -43.05 -13.49
CA ARG A 891 -20.59 -43.05 -12.22
C ARG A 891 -21.10 -44.12 -11.25
N GLY A 892 -22.40 -44.40 -11.24
CA GLY A 892 -22.99 -45.52 -10.49
C GLY A 892 -22.54 -46.89 -11.01
N ARG A 893 -22.34 -47.04 -12.32
CA ARG A 893 -21.91 -48.31 -12.96
C ARG A 893 -20.42 -48.66 -12.72
N MET A 894 -19.63 -47.70 -12.23
CA MET A 894 -18.19 -47.84 -11.97
C MET A 894 -17.82 -48.21 -10.52
N ARG A 895 -18.78 -48.32 -9.58
CA ARG A 895 -18.49 -48.55 -8.15
C ARG A 895 -19.41 -49.59 -7.49
N GLY A 896 -18.85 -50.77 -7.23
CA GLY A 896 -19.54 -51.89 -6.55
C GLY A 896 -20.26 -52.84 -7.53
N GLY A 897 -20.27 -54.16 -7.34
CA GLY A 897 -19.89 -54.94 -6.16
C GLY A 897 -21.11 -55.29 -5.32
N ARG A 898 -21.50 -56.58 -5.33
CA ARG A 898 -22.74 -57.08 -4.70
C ARG A 898 -22.85 -56.76 -3.22
N ILE A 899 -24.07 -56.46 -2.78
CA ILE A 899 -24.71 -56.93 -1.52
C ILE A 899 -26.24 -56.78 -1.68
N ASP A 900 -27.00 -57.45 -0.81
CA ASP A 900 -28.38 -57.91 -1.05
C ASP A 900 -29.51 -56.87 -0.92
N GLN A 901 -30.70 -57.32 -1.32
CA GLN A 901 -31.99 -56.67 -1.12
C GLN A 901 -32.45 -56.86 0.34
N ASP A 902 -32.89 -55.80 1.03
CA ASP A 902 -34.27 -55.75 1.58
C ASP A 902 -34.69 -54.39 2.18
N SER A 903 -36.01 -54.24 2.38
CA SER A 903 -36.73 -53.28 3.25
C SER A 903 -36.35 -51.78 3.20
N GLY A 904 -37.13 -51.01 2.44
CA GLY A 904 -36.99 -49.56 2.27
C GLY A 904 -37.43 -48.63 3.40
N GLY A 905 -37.23 -47.33 3.18
CA GLY A 905 -37.66 -46.23 4.03
C GLY A 905 -37.48 -44.88 3.34
N MET A 906 -38.54 -44.06 3.30
CA MET A 906 -38.58 -42.78 2.58
C MET A 906 -38.32 -41.61 3.52
N VAL A 907 -37.30 -40.78 3.24
CA VAL A 907 -37.11 -39.48 3.88
C VAL A 907 -36.69 -38.45 2.82
N MET A 908 -37.41 -37.33 2.75
CA MET A 908 -37.05 -36.17 1.93
C MET A 908 -36.08 -35.27 2.69
N GLY A 909 -34.95 -34.91 2.08
CA GLY A 909 -33.98 -33.95 2.63
C GLY A 909 -33.26 -33.23 1.50
N GLY A 910 -33.43 -31.91 1.41
CA GLY A 910 -32.94 -31.13 0.28
C GLY A 910 -31.43 -30.84 0.32
N SER A 911 -30.78 -30.90 -0.84
CA SER A 911 -29.42 -30.40 -1.08
C SER A 911 -29.40 -29.63 -2.39
N ALA A 912 -29.01 -28.35 -2.34
CA ALA A 912 -28.95 -27.48 -3.53
C ALA A 912 -28.01 -26.27 -3.31
N ALA A 913 -26.71 -26.52 -3.13
CA ALA A 913 -25.68 -25.48 -3.28
C ALA A 913 -24.30 -26.10 -3.60
N VAL A 914 -23.89 -25.96 -4.87
CA VAL A 914 -22.54 -25.73 -5.42
C VAL A 914 -22.58 -26.20 -6.87
N GLY A 915 -22.84 -25.26 -7.77
CA GLY A 915 -22.48 -25.36 -9.19
C GLY A 915 -21.31 -24.40 -9.42
N ILE A 916 -20.18 -24.93 -9.89
CA ILE A 916 -19.02 -24.11 -10.27
C ILE A 916 -19.10 -23.92 -11.79
N ALA A 917 -19.21 -22.66 -12.23
CA ALA A 917 -19.19 -22.32 -13.65
C ALA A 917 -17.75 -22.35 -14.19
N TYR A 918 -17.64 -22.72 -15.47
CA TYR A 918 -16.44 -22.55 -16.29
C TYR A 918 -16.86 -21.76 -17.54
N GLU A 919 -16.53 -20.48 -17.58
CA GLU A 919 -16.42 -19.61 -18.77
C GLU A 919 -15.26 -18.64 -18.55
#